data_AF-A0A252AX75-F1
#
_entry.id   AF-A0A252AX75-F1
#
_cell.length_a   1.000
_cell.length_b   1.000
_cell.length_c   1.000
_cell.angle_alpha   90.00
_cell.angle_beta   90.00
_cell.angle_gamma   90.00
#
_symmetry.space_group_name_H-M   'P 1'
#
loop_
_entity.id
_entity.type
_entity.pdbx_description
1 polymer ?
#
loop_
_entity_poly.entity_id
_entity_poly.type
_entity_poly.pdbx_seq_one_letter_code
_entity_poly.pdbx_strand_id
1 'polypeptide(L)'
;MVKTLPPSPHEQQADGTPKPQGCRRWLKHLPHLVGLLLMIAAIAVVQHELRHLRLADIRQAMEAIPARRMWLGVGCTFLSYFILSFYDRLAVVQVGYGYLSYRRTAFAAFCSYVLSHNLGFSAVSGAAVRYRLYRNWGVGSFAIAQIIAFCSATYLLGAAVLIGGVLMWEPSVIPMAGKHVPGWVLTATGIMLWLIVLAYIGLAFRVREFTFRKWTISLPSPTMGVLQTVVSAADVAATAAIAFVLLPPEAGIDYGSFLAIYIASYTAGLVASVPGGLGVFDGAMLLALGPYMPAPQILGVVLIFRLFYYIVPLFMAGLMFAAHELFLRGDDALAAKKRKKQAQAGQPRRVRPSQLVRESEAGFSVAVSTGTVSLCGVMLICLVLLDPIAKFSVVQGPFLGWVGAISNYLLSLMGVALIGLGIGLSQRVTLAWRATLIFLVVAAAMTFLRGNTIFVPVMLGLSAFLIAPFRSCYYRRARLLSEPLSMSTMLSLLLLFGCVIALATRHGVGSWWQMVFVFPASGSARWTVALAVVLALLVIGRLMLPGRIAVRAWDNDALTRYLTLPHALPDIAAMKPEGYVTGEGGEAVIPLCRRGRFLVGLGDPAGAEDDSVSAIWRLRDVALQEGLKPAFWHVGTPFLRIYDDIGLNVWPLDEAEQLNFCYPAEDIALASRFVATYKGDDVKPEVSSS
;
A
#
# COMPACT_ATOMS: atom_id res chain seq x y z
N MET A 1 66.58 35.25 -30.83
CA MET A 1 66.19 33.84 -30.54
C MET A 1 64.71 33.81 -30.22
N VAL A 2 64.01 32.85 -30.84
CA VAL A 2 62.56 32.81 -31.08
C VAL A 2 61.76 32.73 -29.78
N LYS A 3 60.75 33.60 -29.66
CA LYS A 3 59.76 33.65 -28.58
C LYS A 3 58.66 32.63 -28.91
N THR A 4 58.56 31.57 -28.12
CA THR A 4 57.59 30.48 -28.29
C THR A 4 56.16 30.97 -28.04
N LEU A 5 55.23 30.59 -28.93
CA LEU A 5 53.80 30.87 -28.81
C LEU A 5 53.17 30.10 -27.63
N PRO A 6 52.10 30.62 -26.99
CA PRO A 6 51.30 29.86 -26.04
C PRO A 6 50.39 28.83 -26.76
N PRO A 7 50.06 27.69 -26.11
CA PRO A 7 49.20 26.66 -26.69
C PRO A 7 47.73 27.11 -26.76
N SER A 8 46.98 26.49 -27.68
CA SER A 8 45.59 26.75 -28.01
C SER A 8 44.58 26.27 -26.95
N PRO A 9 43.33 26.78 -26.93
CA PRO A 9 42.38 26.60 -25.81
C PRO A 9 41.72 25.21 -25.68
N HIS A 10 42.21 24.18 -26.36
CA HIS A 10 41.48 22.91 -26.51
C HIS A 10 41.91 21.78 -25.56
N GLU A 11 42.70 22.05 -24.52
CA GLU A 11 43.29 20.98 -23.70
C GLU A 11 43.10 21.13 -22.17
N GLN A 12 41.96 21.68 -21.72
CA GLN A 12 41.67 21.85 -20.27
C GLN A 12 40.33 21.29 -19.77
N GLN A 13 39.71 20.31 -20.43
CA GLN A 13 38.52 19.64 -19.90
C GLN A 13 38.62 18.11 -19.94
N ALA A 14 39.46 17.54 -19.07
CA ALA A 14 39.39 16.13 -18.72
C ALA A 14 40.07 15.84 -17.37
N ASP A 15 39.65 16.45 -16.27
CA ASP A 15 39.82 15.80 -14.96
C ASP A 15 38.78 16.24 -13.94
N GLY A 16 37.57 15.71 -14.11
CA GLY A 16 36.49 15.81 -13.14
C GLY A 16 36.24 14.44 -12.52
N THR A 17 37.12 14.00 -11.63
CA THR A 17 36.88 12.80 -10.82
C THR A 17 35.54 12.95 -10.07
N PRO A 18 34.58 12.01 -10.20
CA PRO A 18 33.31 12.11 -9.49
C PRO A 18 33.55 11.94 -8.00
N LYS A 19 33.26 13.00 -7.20
CA LYS A 19 33.23 12.93 -5.74
C LYS A 19 32.40 11.71 -5.30
N PRO A 20 32.88 10.87 -4.36
CA PRO A 20 32.17 9.66 -3.97
C PRO A 20 30.85 10.00 -3.28
N GLN A 21 29.74 9.83 -4.01
CA GLN A 21 28.36 9.93 -3.50
C GLN A 21 27.96 8.73 -2.59
N GLY A 22 28.93 8.03 -1.99
CA GLY A 22 28.69 6.79 -1.25
C GLY A 22 27.93 6.98 0.07
N CYS A 23 28.26 8.03 0.82
CA CYS A 23 27.68 8.24 2.16
C CYS A 23 26.21 8.74 2.09
N ARG A 24 25.87 9.55 1.08
CA ARG A 24 24.52 10.12 0.91
C ARG A 24 23.49 9.08 0.43
N ARG A 25 23.92 7.97 -0.17
CA ARG A 25 23.06 6.82 -0.50
C ARG A 25 22.70 5.99 0.73
N TRP A 26 23.66 5.77 1.64
CA TRP A 26 23.43 5.02 2.88
C TRP A 26 22.48 5.73 3.85
N LEU A 27 22.52 7.07 3.93
CA LEU A 27 21.55 7.84 4.72
C LEU A 27 20.09 7.65 4.28
N LYS A 28 19.84 7.33 2.99
CA LYS A 28 18.49 6.99 2.51
C LYS A 28 18.00 5.63 3.02
N HIS A 29 18.92 4.74 3.38
CA HIS A 29 18.61 3.41 3.92
C HIS A 29 18.63 3.36 5.46
N LEU A 30 19.07 4.43 6.12
CA LEU A 30 19.12 4.54 7.59
C LEU A 30 17.75 4.31 8.26
N PRO A 31 16.63 4.89 7.77
CA PRO A 31 15.31 4.64 8.38
C PRO A 31 14.89 3.17 8.26
N HIS A 32 15.29 2.51 7.17
CA HIS A 32 15.00 1.09 6.95
C HIS A 32 15.86 0.18 7.84
N LEU A 33 17.12 0.53 8.06
CA LEU A 33 18.03 -0.16 8.99
C LEU A 33 17.59 -0.01 10.44
N VAL A 34 17.16 1.19 10.85
CA VAL A 34 16.59 1.44 12.19
C VAL A 34 15.28 0.67 12.36
N GLY A 35 14.40 0.68 11.36
CA GLY A 35 13.19 -0.13 11.35
C GLY A 35 13.49 -1.63 11.47
N LEU A 36 14.47 -2.15 10.74
CA LEU A 36 14.90 -3.54 10.83
C LEU A 36 15.51 -3.89 12.20
N LEU A 37 16.32 -3.01 12.78
CA LEU A 37 16.96 -3.23 14.08
C LEU A 37 15.92 -3.22 15.22
N LEU A 38 15.00 -2.25 15.20
CA LEU A 38 13.85 -2.22 16.11
C LEU A 38 12.96 -3.45 15.92
N MET A 39 12.86 -3.97 14.70
CA MET A 39 12.14 -5.21 14.41
C MET A 39 12.79 -6.43 15.07
N ILE A 40 14.10 -6.59 14.89
CA ILE A 40 14.85 -7.70 15.49
C ILE A 40 14.73 -7.63 17.02
N ALA A 41 14.80 -6.41 17.58
CA ALA A 41 14.57 -6.18 19.00
C ALA A 41 13.14 -6.56 19.43
N ALA A 42 12.11 -6.18 18.66
CA ALA A 42 10.72 -6.52 18.95
C ALA A 42 10.48 -8.04 18.92
N ILE A 43 11.01 -8.73 17.90
CA ILE A 43 10.93 -10.20 17.81
C ILE A 43 11.69 -10.85 18.97
N ALA A 44 12.86 -10.34 19.33
CA ALA A 44 13.65 -10.87 20.45
C ALA A 44 12.93 -10.69 21.80
N VAL A 45 12.31 -9.53 22.04
CA VAL A 45 11.51 -9.25 23.25
C VAL A 45 10.28 -10.14 23.29
N VAL A 46 9.51 -10.20 22.19
CA VAL A 46 8.35 -11.09 22.09
C VAL A 46 8.75 -12.55 22.27
N GLN A 47 9.87 -13.00 21.71
CA GLN A 47 10.38 -14.35 21.96
C GLN A 47 10.80 -14.57 23.41
N HIS A 48 11.45 -13.60 24.03
CA HIS A 48 11.87 -13.69 25.44
C HIS A 48 10.66 -13.85 26.35
N GLU A 49 9.64 -13.01 26.15
CA GLU A 49 8.39 -13.03 26.93
C GLU A 49 7.50 -14.25 26.62
N LEU A 50 7.41 -14.65 25.35
CA LEU A 50 6.59 -15.79 24.93
C LEU A 50 7.18 -17.16 25.27
N ARG A 51 8.48 -17.27 25.60
CA ARG A 51 9.16 -18.56 25.90
C ARG A 51 8.52 -19.32 27.06
N HIS A 52 7.93 -18.60 28.03
CA HIS A 52 7.35 -19.20 29.23
C HIS A 52 5.83 -19.37 29.18
N LEU A 53 5.18 -18.86 28.13
CA LEU A 53 3.72 -18.87 28.01
C LEU A 53 3.24 -20.15 27.31
N ARG A 54 2.15 -20.78 27.76
CA ARG A 54 1.49 -21.84 26.98
C ARG A 54 0.32 -21.24 26.21
N LEU A 55 0.10 -21.77 25.02
CA LEU A 55 -0.92 -21.27 24.11
C LEU A 55 -2.34 -21.61 24.58
N ALA A 56 -2.48 -22.71 25.32
CA ALA A 56 -3.69 -23.08 26.04
C ALA A 56 -4.10 -22.00 27.05
N ASP A 57 -3.13 -21.39 27.75
CA ASP A 57 -3.40 -20.36 28.76
C ASP A 57 -3.97 -19.08 28.14
N ILE A 58 -3.50 -18.70 26.94
CA ILE A 58 -4.02 -17.54 26.18
C ILE A 58 -5.45 -17.83 25.73
N ARG A 59 -5.70 -19.03 25.20
CA ARG A 59 -7.06 -19.43 24.79
C ARG A 59 -8.02 -19.42 25.97
N GLN A 60 -7.62 -20.01 27.10
CA GLN A 60 -8.42 -20.03 28.31
C GLN A 60 -8.68 -18.61 28.82
N ALA A 61 -7.68 -17.72 28.76
CA ALA A 61 -7.84 -16.32 29.14
C ALA A 61 -8.85 -15.58 28.23
N MET A 62 -8.86 -15.86 26.92
CA MET A 62 -9.85 -15.30 26.00
C MET A 62 -11.25 -15.85 26.27
N GLU A 63 -11.39 -17.15 26.52
CA GLU A 63 -12.67 -17.80 26.86
C GLU A 63 -13.20 -17.34 28.23
N ALA A 64 -12.33 -16.90 29.13
CA ALA A 64 -12.70 -16.35 30.43
C ALA A 64 -13.29 -14.93 30.37
N ILE A 65 -13.18 -14.20 29.24
CA ILE A 65 -13.71 -12.85 29.13
C ILE A 65 -15.26 -12.89 29.04
N PRO A 66 -15.99 -12.26 29.98
CA PRO A 66 -17.44 -12.30 29.97
C PRO A 66 -18.05 -11.67 28.71
N ALA A 67 -19.13 -12.27 28.18
CA ALA A 67 -19.83 -11.78 26.98
C ALA A 67 -20.29 -10.32 27.10
N ARG A 68 -20.66 -9.86 28.31
CA ARG A 68 -21.00 -8.44 28.56
C ARG A 68 -19.86 -7.49 28.19
N ARG A 69 -18.62 -7.85 28.53
CA ARG A 69 -17.43 -7.03 28.19
C ARG A 69 -17.10 -7.08 26.71
N MET A 70 -17.35 -8.22 26.07
CA MET A 70 -17.26 -8.36 24.62
C MET A 70 -18.20 -7.35 23.92
N TRP A 71 -19.46 -7.26 24.33
CA TRP A 71 -20.41 -6.29 23.79
C TRP A 71 -20.06 -4.83 24.10
N LEU A 72 -19.53 -4.54 25.30
CA LEU A 72 -19.00 -3.22 25.61
C LEU A 72 -17.83 -2.85 24.69
N GLY A 73 -16.92 -3.79 24.42
CA GLY A 73 -15.81 -3.60 23.48
C GLY A 73 -16.30 -3.30 22.05
N VAL A 74 -17.35 -3.98 21.59
CA VAL A 74 -18.03 -3.67 20.32
C VAL A 74 -18.61 -2.25 20.35
N GLY A 75 -19.28 -1.86 21.44
CA GLY A 75 -19.80 -0.51 21.63
C GLY A 75 -18.72 0.58 21.58
N CYS A 76 -17.61 0.39 22.29
CA CYS A 76 -16.44 1.27 22.24
C CYS A 76 -15.82 1.34 20.83
N THR A 77 -15.80 0.22 20.11
CA THR A 77 -15.31 0.17 18.73
C THR A 77 -16.18 1.00 17.80
N PHE A 78 -17.50 0.85 17.90
CA PHE A 78 -18.45 1.68 17.15
C PHE A 78 -18.28 3.16 17.48
N LEU A 79 -18.13 3.49 18.78
CA LEU A 79 -17.92 4.86 19.25
C LEU A 79 -16.64 5.46 18.68
N SER A 80 -15.51 4.74 18.71
CA SER A 80 -14.25 5.24 18.14
C SER A 80 -14.39 5.49 16.63
N TYR A 81 -14.90 4.53 15.85
CA TYR A 81 -15.09 4.75 14.40
C TYR A 81 -16.11 5.85 14.09
N PHE A 82 -17.12 6.04 14.94
CA PHE A 82 -18.06 7.15 14.84
C PHE A 82 -17.36 8.50 15.06
N ILE A 83 -16.54 8.63 16.11
CA ILE A 83 -15.75 9.85 16.36
C ILE A 83 -14.75 10.08 15.21
N LEU A 84 -14.09 9.02 14.74
CA LEU A 84 -13.13 9.05 13.65
C LEU A 84 -13.76 9.56 12.34
N SER A 85 -15.04 9.31 12.12
CA SER A 85 -15.76 9.83 10.94
C SER A 85 -15.85 11.36 10.90
N PHE A 86 -15.75 12.03 12.06
CA PHE A 86 -15.76 13.49 12.11
C PHE A 86 -14.45 14.10 11.62
N TYR A 87 -13.32 13.37 11.60
CA TYR A 87 -12.05 13.89 11.09
C TYR A 87 -12.21 14.42 9.66
N ASP A 88 -12.72 13.55 8.78
CA ASP A 88 -12.96 13.88 7.38
C ASP A 88 -14.12 14.88 7.23
N ARG A 89 -15.14 14.83 8.10
CA ARG A 89 -16.23 15.82 8.06
C ARG A 89 -15.71 17.23 8.34
N LEU A 90 -14.88 17.40 9.36
CA LEU A 90 -14.24 18.68 9.71
C LEU A 90 -13.31 19.14 8.59
N ALA A 91 -12.50 18.24 8.05
CA ALA A 91 -11.59 18.54 6.94
C ALA A 91 -12.33 19.06 5.70
N VAL A 92 -13.41 18.39 5.31
CA VAL A 92 -14.22 18.75 4.14
C VAL A 92 -14.94 20.08 4.34
N VAL A 93 -15.44 20.36 5.55
CA VAL A 93 -16.04 21.66 5.89
C VAL A 93 -14.98 22.76 5.85
N GLN A 94 -13.79 22.52 6.40
CA GLN A 94 -12.68 23.47 6.43
C GLN A 94 -12.20 23.86 5.03
N VAL A 95 -12.13 22.90 4.12
CA VAL A 95 -11.65 23.12 2.74
C VAL A 95 -12.73 23.75 1.84
N GLY A 96 -13.96 23.95 2.34
CA GLY A 96 -15.04 24.60 1.61
C GLY A 96 -15.94 23.65 0.82
N TYR A 97 -15.82 22.34 1.04
CA TYR A 97 -16.63 21.29 0.40
C TYR A 97 -17.78 20.80 1.30
N GLY A 98 -18.27 21.67 2.19
CA GLY A 98 -19.28 21.33 3.21
C GLY A 98 -20.61 20.78 2.67
N TYR A 99 -20.88 20.96 1.38
CA TYR A 99 -22.04 20.40 0.66
C TYR A 99 -22.03 18.87 0.55
N LEU A 100 -20.87 18.22 0.71
CA LEU A 100 -20.79 16.77 0.78
C LEU A 100 -21.54 16.25 2.02
N SER A 101 -22.43 15.28 1.80
CA SER A 101 -23.23 14.70 2.87
C SER A 101 -22.35 13.96 3.88
N TYR A 102 -22.76 13.97 5.15
CA TYR A 102 -22.06 13.26 6.23
C TYR A 102 -21.84 11.77 5.92
N ARG A 103 -22.80 11.12 5.24
CA ARG A 103 -22.68 9.71 4.85
C ARG A 103 -21.49 9.46 3.92
N ARG A 104 -21.22 10.37 2.98
CA ARG A 104 -20.08 10.26 2.05
C ARG A 104 -18.76 10.49 2.78
N THR A 105 -18.68 11.52 3.61
CA THR A 105 -17.46 11.80 4.39
C THR A 105 -17.16 10.69 5.40
N ALA A 106 -18.19 10.14 6.07
CA ALA A 106 -18.04 9.03 7.01
C ALA A 106 -17.60 7.73 6.31
N PHE A 107 -18.16 7.43 5.13
CA PHE A 107 -17.72 6.29 4.32
C PHE A 107 -16.25 6.43 3.90
N ALA A 108 -15.84 7.63 3.44
CA ALA A 108 -14.46 7.89 3.07
C ALA A 108 -13.50 7.79 4.25
N ALA A 109 -13.88 8.35 5.41
CA ALA A 109 -13.11 8.22 6.65
C ALA A 109 -12.93 6.76 7.05
N PHE A 110 -14.04 6.01 7.15
CA PHE A 110 -14.03 4.62 7.59
C PHE A 110 -13.14 3.77 6.69
N CYS A 111 -13.36 3.76 5.38
CA CYS A 111 -12.54 2.99 4.45
C CYS A 111 -11.07 3.42 4.47
N SER A 112 -10.79 4.72 4.55
CA SER A 112 -9.43 5.24 4.58
C SER A 112 -8.68 4.81 5.84
N TYR A 113 -9.25 5.03 7.02
CA TYR A 113 -8.58 4.73 8.29
C TYR A 113 -8.45 3.24 8.54
N VAL A 114 -9.47 2.44 8.26
CA VAL A 114 -9.39 0.98 8.41
C VAL A 114 -8.22 0.41 7.62
N LEU A 115 -8.00 0.88 6.39
CA LEU A 115 -6.87 0.46 5.56
C LEU A 115 -5.54 1.04 6.04
N SER A 116 -5.56 2.26 6.57
CA SER A 116 -4.38 2.92 7.12
C SER A 116 -3.82 2.15 8.32
N HIS A 117 -4.69 1.69 9.23
CA HIS A 117 -4.33 0.93 10.43
C HIS A 117 -3.76 -0.47 10.13
N ASN A 118 -4.17 -1.10 9.02
CA ASN A 118 -3.80 -2.49 8.72
C ASN A 118 -2.58 -2.65 7.79
N LEU A 119 -2.32 -1.71 6.87
CA LEU A 119 -1.39 -1.94 5.75
C LEU A 119 0.05 -1.41 5.96
N GLY A 120 0.38 -0.82 7.10
CA GLY A 120 1.74 -0.32 7.43
C GLY A 120 2.25 0.85 6.60
N PHE A 121 1.72 1.07 5.40
CA PHE A 121 1.87 2.28 4.60
C PHE A 121 0.71 3.26 4.87
N SER A 122 0.41 3.46 6.16
CA SER A 122 -0.79 4.16 6.65
C SER A 122 -1.04 5.51 5.94
N ALA A 123 0.03 6.29 5.73
CA ALA A 123 -0.05 7.58 5.04
C ALA A 123 -0.42 7.48 3.56
N VAL A 124 0.02 6.44 2.85
CA VAL A 124 -0.18 6.28 1.40
C VAL A 124 -1.49 5.55 1.10
N SER A 125 -1.81 4.48 1.86
CA SER A 125 -3.02 3.69 1.64
C SER A 125 -4.27 4.52 1.92
N GLY A 126 -4.33 5.21 3.06
CA GLY A 126 -5.45 6.08 3.43
C GLY A 126 -5.65 7.26 2.48
N ALA A 127 -4.55 7.91 2.08
CA ALA A 127 -4.57 9.03 1.14
C ALA A 127 -5.15 8.63 -0.22
N ALA A 128 -4.77 7.46 -0.74
CA ALA A 128 -5.28 6.95 -2.02
C ALA A 128 -6.81 6.74 -1.99
N VAL A 129 -7.37 6.22 -0.89
CA VAL A 129 -8.83 6.05 -0.73
C VAL A 129 -9.55 7.38 -0.77
N ARG A 130 -9.08 8.36 0.01
CA ARG A 130 -9.66 9.70 0.06
C ARG A 130 -9.58 10.35 -1.31
N TYR A 131 -8.44 10.23 -1.98
CA TYR A 131 -8.26 10.76 -3.32
C TYR A 131 -9.29 10.20 -4.29
N ARG A 132 -9.47 8.88 -4.33
CA ARG A 132 -10.48 8.24 -5.19
C ARG A 132 -11.90 8.71 -4.88
N LEU A 133 -12.34 8.59 -3.63
CA LEU A 133 -13.73 8.85 -3.26
C LEU A 133 -14.09 10.32 -3.44
N TYR A 134 -13.25 11.24 -2.95
CA TYR A 134 -13.49 12.67 -3.12
C TYR A 134 -13.38 13.13 -4.57
N ARG A 135 -12.45 12.57 -5.35
CA ARG A 135 -12.35 12.88 -6.79
C ARG A 135 -13.61 12.44 -7.55
N ASN A 136 -14.13 11.26 -7.25
CA ASN A 136 -15.39 10.77 -7.83
C ASN A 136 -16.61 11.62 -7.42
N TRP A 137 -16.54 12.33 -6.30
CA TRP A 137 -17.56 13.27 -5.87
C TRP A 137 -17.30 14.73 -6.31
N GLY A 138 -16.34 14.94 -7.21
CA GLY A 138 -16.09 16.25 -7.83
C GLY A 138 -15.15 17.18 -7.05
N VAL A 139 -14.45 16.68 -6.02
CA VAL A 139 -13.46 17.47 -5.28
C VAL A 139 -12.17 17.62 -6.11
N GLY A 140 -11.59 18.83 -6.13
CA GLY A 140 -10.33 19.10 -6.83
C GLY A 140 -9.12 18.46 -6.14
N SER A 141 -8.10 18.04 -6.90
CA SER A 141 -6.93 17.32 -6.37
C SER A 141 -6.19 18.08 -5.25
N PHE A 142 -6.08 19.40 -5.36
CA PHE A 142 -5.47 20.22 -4.32
C PHE A 142 -6.30 20.27 -3.02
N ALA A 143 -7.62 20.39 -3.14
CA ALA A 143 -8.52 20.35 -2.00
C ALA A 143 -8.48 18.98 -1.29
N ILE A 144 -8.34 17.88 -2.04
CA ILE A 144 -8.12 16.55 -1.45
C ILE A 144 -6.80 16.50 -0.68
N ALA A 145 -5.72 17.05 -1.22
CA ALA A 145 -4.44 17.11 -0.52
C ALA A 145 -4.56 17.92 0.79
N GLN A 146 -5.33 19.02 0.78
CA GLN A 146 -5.64 19.79 1.98
C GLN A 146 -6.48 18.98 2.99
N ILE A 147 -7.46 18.19 2.54
CA ILE A 147 -8.23 17.28 3.41
C ILE A 147 -7.31 16.26 4.07
N ILE A 148 -6.42 15.63 3.32
CA ILE A 148 -5.46 14.64 3.84
C ILE A 148 -4.53 15.30 4.86
N ALA A 149 -3.95 16.46 4.52
CA ALA A 149 -3.07 17.21 5.41
C ALA A 149 -3.80 17.63 6.70
N PHE A 150 -5.05 18.08 6.60
CA PHE A 150 -5.88 18.43 7.74
C PHE A 150 -6.09 17.21 8.65
N CYS A 151 -6.50 16.06 8.11
CA CYS A 151 -6.69 14.83 8.89
C CYS A 151 -5.40 14.36 9.57
N SER A 152 -4.25 14.46 8.90
CA SER A 152 -2.94 14.15 9.50
C SER A 152 -2.59 15.11 10.64
N ALA A 153 -2.85 16.40 10.46
CA ALA A 153 -2.68 17.40 11.52
C ALA A 153 -3.62 17.13 12.71
N THR A 154 -4.87 16.72 12.44
CA THR A 154 -5.86 16.39 13.47
C THR A 154 -5.33 15.33 14.42
N TYR A 155 -4.82 14.25 13.84
CA TYR A 155 -4.22 13.14 14.57
C TYR A 155 -3.00 13.58 15.39
N LEU A 156 -2.10 14.38 14.80
CA LEU A 156 -0.91 14.88 15.50
C LEU A 156 -1.27 15.79 16.69
N LEU A 157 -2.30 16.63 16.56
CA LEU A 157 -2.76 17.51 17.64
C LEU A 157 -3.36 16.70 18.80
N GLY A 158 -4.23 15.73 18.51
CA GLY A 158 -4.77 14.85 19.55
C GLY A 158 -3.69 14.03 20.24
N ALA A 159 -2.75 13.47 19.47
CA ALA A 159 -1.60 12.76 20.01
C ALA A 159 -0.74 13.67 20.90
N ALA A 160 -0.45 14.91 20.49
CA ALA A 160 0.32 15.86 21.28
C ALA A 160 -0.38 16.21 22.61
N VAL A 161 -1.70 16.44 22.60
CA VAL A 161 -2.48 16.72 23.83
C VAL A 161 -2.44 15.53 24.79
N LEU A 162 -2.67 14.33 24.27
CA LEU A 162 -2.76 13.12 25.10
C LEU A 162 -1.40 12.67 25.62
N ILE A 163 -0.38 12.59 24.76
CA ILE A 163 0.99 12.29 25.16
C ILE A 163 1.49 13.35 26.14
N GLY A 164 1.22 14.63 25.85
CA GLY A 164 1.58 15.72 26.74
C GLY A 164 0.90 15.62 28.11
N GLY A 165 -0.39 15.30 28.14
CA GLY A 165 -1.14 15.09 29.38
C GLY A 165 -0.59 13.93 30.21
N VAL A 166 -0.29 12.79 29.57
CA VAL A 166 0.30 11.62 30.24
C VAL A 166 1.69 11.93 30.81
N LEU A 167 2.54 12.61 30.04
CA LEU A 167 3.88 13.02 30.50
C LEU A 167 3.85 13.99 31.68
N MET A 168 2.78 14.78 31.82
CA MET A 168 2.59 15.71 32.93
C MET A 168 1.99 15.04 34.17
N TRP A 169 1.04 14.11 34.00
CA TRP A 169 0.32 13.49 35.11
C TRP A 169 1.03 12.27 35.67
N GLU A 170 1.63 11.45 34.79
CA GLU A 170 2.17 10.14 35.16
C GLU A 170 3.48 9.83 34.41
N PRO A 171 4.54 10.65 34.57
CA PRO A 171 5.80 10.50 33.81
C PRO A 171 6.48 9.14 34.02
N SER A 172 6.18 8.43 35.11
CA SER A 172 6.74 7.11 35.43
C SER A 172 6.14 5.94 34.62
N VAL A 173 5.02 6.13 33.92
CA VAL A 173 4.32 5.02 33.22
C VAL A 173 4.99 4.62 31.90
N ILE A 174 5.93 5.40 31.36
CA ILE A 174 6.60 5.04 30.11
C ILE A 174 7.64 3.94 30.37
N PRO A 175 7.42 2.71 29.85
CA PRO A 175 8.36 1.61 30.04
C PRO A 175 9.73 1.98 29.47
N MET A 176 10.80 1.61 30.18
CA MET A 176 12.21 1.97 29.93
C MET A 176 12.58 3.45 30.07
N ALA A 177 11.79 4.42 29.57
CA ALA A 177 12.17 5.84 29.64
C ALA A 177 11.99 6.44 31.04
N GLY A 178 10.92 6.09 31.77
CA GLY A 178 10.63 6.63 33.10
C GLY A 178 11.67 6.30 34.18
N LYS A 179 12.51 5.28 33.96
CA LYS A 179 13.61 4.90 34.87
C LYS A 179 14.96 5.54 34.52
N HIS A 180 15.17 5.95 33.27
CA HIS A 180 16.45 6.47 32.78
C HIS A 180 16.41 7.98 32.50
N VAL A 181 15.23 8.55 32.29
CA VAL A 181 15.02 9.97 32.02
C VAL A 181 14.46 10.64 33.27
N PRO A 182 15.06 11.74 33.76
CA PRO A 182 14.51 12.48 34.88
C PRO A 182 13.08 12.94 34.61
N GLY A 183 12.18 12.77 35.58
CA GLY A 183 10.75 13.13 35.43
C GLY A 183 10.52 14.57 34.95
N TRP A 184 11.37 15.51 35.35
CA TRP A 184 11.26 16.91 34.91
C TRP A 184 11.44 17.10 33.40
N VAL A 185 12.27 16.27 32.73
CA VAL A 185 12.46 16.31 31.27
C VAL A 185 11.20 15.82 30.57
N LEU A 186 10.57 14.78 31.10
CA LEU A 186 9.32 14.22 30.59
C LEU A 186 8.19 15.25 30.73
N THR A 187 8.05 15.86 31.91
CA THR A 187 7.06 16.92 32.15
C THR A 187 7.31 18.15 31.28
N ALA A 188 8.56 18.59 31.12
CA ALA A 188 8.92 19.70 30.23
C ALA A 188 8.56 19.41 28.76
N THR A 189 8.79 18.17 28.32
CA THR A 189 8.39 17.71 26.98
C THR A 189 6.87 17.74 26.83
N GLY A 190 6.12 17.33 27.87
CA GLY A 190 4.66 17.40 27.88
C GLY A 190 4.14 18.84 27.78
N ILE A 191 4.72 19.77 28.55
CA ILE A 191 4.41 21.21 28.48
C ILE A 191 4.70 21.76 27.07
N MET A 192 5.83 21.38 26.48
CA MET A 192 6.19 21.81 25.12
C MET A 192 5.16 21.33 24.07
N LEU A 193 4.68 20.09 24.17
CA LEU A 193 3.63 19.58 23.28
C LEU A 193 2.33 20.37 23.41
N TRP A 194 1.91 20.71 24.64
CA TRP A 194 0.75 21.56 24.87
C TRP A 194 0.95 22.98 24.32
N LEU A 195 2.13 23.57 24.48
CA LEU A 195 2.46 24.87 23.91
C LEU A 195 2.38 24.86 22.37
N ILE A 196 2.81 23.78 21.71
CA ILE A 196 2.69 23.63 20.25
C ILE A 196 1.21 23.60 19.82
N VAL A 197 0.36 22.86 20.55
CA VAL A 197 -1.09 22.80 20.27
C VAL A 197 -1.73 24.17 20.48
N LEU A 198 -1.42 24.85 21.59
CA LEU A 198 -1.91 26.20 21.87
C LEU A 198 -1.41 27.23 20.85
N ALA A 199 -0.16 27.11 20.40
CA ALA A 199 0.39 27.97 19.36
C ALA A 199 -0.29 27.75 18.00
N TYR A 200 -0.62 26.50 17.65
CA TYR A 200 -1.38 26.19 16.43
C TYR A 200 -2.79 26.81 16.46
N ILE A 201 -3.52 26.63 17.57
CA ILE A 201 -4.85 27.23 17.75
C ILE A 201 -4.74 28.77 17.85
N GLY A 202 -3.69 29.28 18.48
CA GLY A 202 -3.39 30.71 18.63
C GLY A 202 -3.07 31.39 17.29
N LEU A 203 -2.32 30.72 16.42
CA LEU A 203 -1.93 31.24 15.12
C LEU A 203 -3.13 31.52 14.21
N ALA A 204 -4.21 30.73 14.36
CA ALA A 204 -5.47 30.91 13.67
C ALA A 204 -6.19 32.24 13.98
N PHE A 205 -5.87 32.90 15.09
CA PHE A 205 -6.37 34.25 15.39
C PHE A 205 -5.66 35.35 14.60
N ARG A 206 -4.43 35.10 14.14
CA ARG A 206 -3.57 36.11 13.52
C ARG A 206 -3.47 35.96 12.00
N VAL A 207 -3.51 34.74 11.49
CA VAL A 207 -3.40 34.44 10.05
C VAL A 207 -4.49 33.45 9.66
N ARG A 208 -5.41 33.87 8.78
CA ARG A 208 -6.49 33.01 8.26
C ARG A 208 -6.18 32.40 6.90
N GLU A 209 -5.40 33.09 6.08
CA GLU A 209 -5.03 32.65 4.74
C GLU A 209 -3.53 32.88 4.53
N PHE A 210 -2.84 31.83 4.09
CA PHE A 210 -1.43 31.89 3.70
C PHE A 210 -1.33 31.60 2.20
N THR A 211 -1.02 32.64 1.42
CA THR A 211 -0.75 32.50 -0.01
C THR A 211 0.71 32.15 -0.24
N PHE A 212 1.00 30.93 -0.66
CA PHE A 212 2.33 30.54 -1.13
C PHE A 212 2.32 30.33 -2.65
N ARG A 213 2.86 31.31 -3.39
CA ARG A 213 2.85 31.38 -4.86
C ARG A 213 1.42 31.37 -5.43
N LYS A 214 0.98 30.28 -6.07
CA LYS A 214 -0.37 30.13 -6.66
C LYS A 214 -1.35 29.43 -5.71
N TRP A 215 -0.90 29.00 -4.53
CA TRP A 215 -1.68 28.16 -3.62
C TRP A 215 -2.10 28.97 -2.39
N THR A 216 -3.41 29.06 -2.18
CA THR A 216 -4.02 29.62 -0.97
C THR A 216 -4.28 28.50 0.03
N ILE A 217 -3.55 28.49 1.14
CA ILE A 217 -3.79 27.56 2.26
C ILE A 217 -4.56 28.33 3.33
N SER A 218 -5.81 27.94 3.59
CA SER A 218 -6.59 28.49 4.69
C SER A 218 -6.25 27.76 5.98
N LEU A 219 -5.82 28.51 7.00
CA LEU A 219 -5.64 27.98 8.34
C LEU A 219 -7.03 27.72 8.96
N PRO A 220 -7.20 26.66 9.77
CA PRO A 220 -8.47 26.42 10.46
C PRO A 220 -8.83 27.57 11.37
N SER A 221 -10.12 27.89 11.47
CA SER A 221 -10.58 28.84 12.49
C SER A 221 -10.23 28.31 13.89
N PRO A 222 -10.07 29.17 14.90
CA PRO A 222 -9.79 28.71 16.27
C PRO A 222 -10.81 27.69 16.78
N THR A 223 -12.08 27.88 16.44
CA THR A 223 -13.16 26.92 16.75
C THR A 223 -12.95 25.57 16.07
N MET A 224 -12.53 25.57 14.79
CA MET A 224 -12.19 24.35 14.07
C MET A 224 -10.95 23.68 14.67
N GLY A 225 -9.92 24.45 15.06
CA GLY A 225 -8.72 23.92 15.71
C GLY A 225 -9.00 23.26 17.07
N VAL A 226 -9.88 23.86 17.88
CA VAL A 226 -10.35 23.26 19.13
C VAL A 226 -11.14 21.98 18.84
N LEU A 227 -12.09 22.02 17.90
CA LEU A 227 -12.91 20.86 17.57
C LEU A 227 -12.07 19.71 16.99
N GLN A 228 -11.09 20.03 16.14
CA GLN A 228 -10.09 19.12 15.61
C GLN A 228 -9.32 18.40 16.73
N THR A 229 -8.86 19.17 17.72
CA THR A 229 -8.10 18.64 18.86
C THR A 229 -8.97 17.76 19.76
N VAL A 230 -10.18 18.22 20.11
CA VAL A 230 -11.12 17.49 20.98
C VAL A 230 -11.57 16.18 20.33
N VAL A 231 -11.93 16.21 19.04
CA VAL A 231 -12.33 15.01 18.29
C VAL A 231 -11.20 13.99 18.25
N SER A 232 -9.95 14.44 18.04
CA SER A 232 -8.82 13.51 18.01
C SER A 232 -8.49 12.92 19.38
N ALA A 233 -8.50 13.73 20.43
CA ALA A 233 -8.31 13.22 21.79
C ALA A 233 -9.42 12.24 22.20
N ALA A 234 -10.67 12.54 21.85
CA ALA A 234 -11.82 11.67 22.12
C ALA A 234 -11.73 10.34 21.36
N ASP A 235 -11.23 10.34 20.13
CA ASP A 235 -11.02 9.13 19.33
C ASP A 235 -9.97 8.19 19.94
N VAL A 236 -8.80 8.72 20.30
CA VAL A 236 -7.75 7.92 20.95
C VAL A 236 -8.22 7.39 22.31
N ALA A 237 -8.95 8.21 23.08
CA ALA A 237 -9.58 7.76 24.31
C ALA A 237 -10.59 6.62 24.05
N ALA A 238 -11.54 6.80 23.13
CA ALA A 238 -12.49 5.77 22.76
C ALA A 238 -11.81 4.48 22.27
N THR A 239 -10.68 4.60 21.56
CA THR A 239 -9.88 3.47 21.10
C THR A 239 -9.23 2.72 22.28
N ALA A 240 -8.64 3.43 23.23
CA ALA A 240 -8.08 2.83 24.45
C ALA A 240 -9.18 2.13 25.27
N ALA A 241 -10.38 2.71 25.33
CA ALA A 241 -11.51 2.13 26.04
C ALA A 241 -11.88 0.72 25.53
N ILE A 242 -11.65 0.40 24.25
CA ILE A 242 -11.90 -0.94 23.69
C ILE A 242 -11.11 -2.00 24.44
N ALA A 243 -9.82 -1.75 24.70
CA ALA A 243 -8.99 -2.68 25.45
C ALA A 243 -9.29 -2.62 26.95
N PHE A 244 -9.52 -1.41 27.49
CA PHE A 244 -9.85 -1.21 28.92
C PHE A 244 -11.06 -2.03 29.37
N VAL A 245 -12.17 -2.00 28.63
CA VAL A 245 -13.40 -2.72 29.02
C VAL A 245 -13.25 -4.24 28.96
N LEU A 246 -12.19 -4.75 28.33
CA LEU A 246 -11.87 -6.17 28.27
C LEU A 246 -11.00 -6.63 29.45
N LEU A 247 -10.40 -5.70 30.21
CA LEU A 247 -9.58 -6.06 31.36
C LEU A 247 -10.40 -6.76 32.46
N PRO A 248 -9.77 -7.68 33.21
CA PRO A 248 -10.32 -8.19 34.47
C PRO A 248 -10.49 -7.04 35.48
N PRO A 249 -11.61 -6.93 36.24
CA PRO A 249 -11.78 -5.89 37.24
C PRO A 249 -10.80 -6.10 38.40
N GLU A 250 -10.30 -7.33 38.57
CA GLU A 250 -9.27 -7.68 39.54
C GLU A 250 -7.92 -7.01 39.25
N ALA A 251 -7.70 -6.47 38.04
CA ALA A 251 -6.48 -5.75 37.70
C ALA A 251 -6.33 -4.42 38.48
N GLY A 252 -7.43 -3.85 38.97
CA GLY A 252 -7.40 -2.64 39.81
C GLY A 252 -6.88 -1.37 39.12
N ILE A 253 -6.79 -1.37 37.78
CA ILE A 253 -6.30 -0.22 37.00
C ILE A 253 -7.49 0.70 36.68
N ASP A 254 -7.37 1.98 36.99
CA ASP A 254 -8.34 2.99 36.55
C ASP A 254 -8.15 3.35 35.06
N TYR A 255 -9.16 3.97 34.47
CA TYR A 255 -9.12 4.31 33.05
C TYR A 255 -8.01 5.30 32.68
N GLY A 256 -7.66 6.23 33.57
CA GLY A 256 -6.60 7.22 33.33
C GLY A 256 -5.24 6.56 33.19
N SER A 257 -4.88 5.70 34.15
CA SER A 257 -3.65 4.91 34.11
C SER A 257 -3.60 4.01 32.87
N PHE A 258 -4.72 3.35 32.52
CA PHE A 258 -4.76 2.51 31.32
C PHE A 258 -4.59 3.32 30.03
N LEU A 259 -5.23 4.50 29.94
CA LEU A 259 -5.09 5.40 28.81
C LEU A 259 -3.63 5.83 28.62
N ALA A 260 -2.92 6.12 29.72
CA ALA A 260 -1.50 6.43 29.71
C ALA A 260 -0.64 5.27 29.17
N ILE A 261 -0.89 4.05 29.66
CA ILE A 261 -0.24 2.82 29.18
C ILE A 261 -0.50 2.59 27.69
N TYR A 262 -1.75 2.77 27.25
CA TYR A 262 -2.15 2.62 25.86
C TYR A 262 -1.43 3.62 24.96
N ILE A 263 -1.41 4.91 25.32
CA ILE A 263 -0.75 5.97 24.56
C ILE A 263 0.76 5.71 24.46
N ALA A 264 1.41 5.33 25.56
CA ALA A 264 2.83 5.01 25.57
C ALA A 264 3.13 3.82 24.63
N SER A 265 2.32 2.76 24.70
CA SER A 265 2.47 1.57 23.86
C SER A 265 2.20 1.86 22.38
N TYR A 266 1.18 2.67 22.09
CA TYR A 266 0.83 3.07 20.73
C TYR A 266 1.91 3.97 20.12
N THR A 267 2.44 4.93 20.88
CA THR A 267 3.55 5.79 20.45
C THR A 267 4.80 4.97 20.13
N ALA A 268 5.15 3.99 20.96
CA ALA A 268 6.25 3.06 20.68
C ALA A 268 6.04 2.30 19.36
N GLY A 269 4.82 1.83 19.11
CA GLY A 269 4.45 1.18 17.85
C GLY A 269 4.60 2.08 16.62
N LEU A 270 4.20 3.35 16.72
CA LEU A 270 4.34 4.34 15.64
C LEU A 270 5.80 4.66 15.33
N VAL A 271 6.62 4.90 16.37
CA VAL A 271 8.05 5.22 16.21
C VAL A 271 8.77 4.06 15.53
N ALA A 272 8.39 2.82 15.82
CA ALA A 272 8.98 1.64 15.20
C ALA A 272 8.60 1.46 13.71
N SER A 273 7.62 2.20 13.19
CA SER A 273 7.17 2.13 11.78
C SER A 273 6.82 0.71 11.31
N VAL A 274 6.41 -0.16 12.24
CA VAL A 274 6.03 -1.55 11.96
C VAL A 274 4.57 -1.59 11.48
N PRO A 275 4.24 -2.32 10.40
CA PRO A 275 2.85 -2.48 9.97
C PRO A 275 1.94 -2.97 11.09
N GLY A 276 0.87 -2.20 11.37
CA GLY A 276 -0.08 -2.49 12.44
C GLY A 276 0.51 -2.46 13.86
N GLY A 277 1.72 -1.92 14.04
CA GLY A 277 2.45 -1.89 15.31
C GLY A 277 2.73 -3.29 15.89
N LEU A 278 2.68 -4.34 15.06
CA LEU A 278 2.79 -5.73 15.49
C LEU A 278 4.10 -5.98 16.24
N GLY A 279 4.02 -6.61 17.41
CA GLY A 279 5.16 -6.91 18.27
C GLY A 279 5.58 -5.75 19.19
N VAL A 280 5.75 -4.54 18.68
CA VAL A 280 6.20 -3.39 19.50
C VAL A 280 5.09 -2.86 20.41
N PHE A 281 3.88 -2.64 19.86
CA PHE A 281 2.72 -2.25 20.66
C PHE A 281 2.38 -3.34 21.68
N ASP A 282 2.37 -4.60 21.24
CA ASP A 282 1.99 -5.75 22.07
C ASP A 282 3.02 -5.97 23.19
N GLY A 283 4.32 -5.84 22.88
CA GLY A 283 5.41 -5.93 23.84
C GLY A 283 5.40 -4.78 24.85
N ALA A 284 5.14 -3.54 24.42
CA ALA A 284 5.00 -2.41 25.33
C ALA A 284 3.80 -2.59 26.28
N MET A 285 2.67 -3.10 25.76
CA MET A 285 1.49 -3.41 26.56
C MET A 285 1.78 -4.52 27.59
N LEU A 286 2.50 -5.57 27.18
CA LEU A 286 2.94 -6.65 28.07
C LEU A 286 3.82 -6.15 29.22
N LEU A 287 4.80 -5.31 28.91
CA LEU A 287 5.71 -4.75 29.90
C LEU A 287 4.98 -3.81 30.87
N ALA A 288 4.06 -2.99 30.36
CA ALA A 288 3.34 -2.00 31.16
C ALA A 288 2.25 -2.61 32.05
N LEU A 289 1.52 -3.63 31.57
CA LEU A 289 0.47 -4.31 32.33
C LEU A 289 0.96 -5.52 33.14
N GLY A 290 2.18 -6.00 32.89
CA GLY A 290 2.78 -7.13 33.60
C GLY A 290 2.71 -7.07 35.13
N PRO A 291 2.84 -5.89 35.78
CA PRO A 291 2.65 -5.77 37.23
C PRO A 291 1.21 -6.02 37.73
N TYR A 292 0.21 -5.87 36.88
CA TYR A 292 -1.21 -5.90 37.27
C TYR A 292 -1.90 -7.20 36.91
N MET A 293 -1.45 -7.87 35.84
CA MET A 293 -2.10 -9.06 35.32
C MET A 293 -1.10 -9.97 34.60
N PRO A 294 -1.33 -11.29 34.59
CA PRO A 294 -0.42 -12.23 33.97
C PRO A 294 -0.44 -12.10 32.43
N ALA A 295 0.72 -12.32 31.82
CA ALA A 295 0.92 -12.13 30.38
C ALA A 295 -0.07 -12.88 29.44
N PRO A 296 -0.59 -14.09 29.73
CA PRO A 296 -1.62 -14.71 28.88
C PRO A 296 -2.90 -13.86 28.78
N GLN A 297 -3.30 -13.21 29.88
CA GLN A 297 -4.51 -12.37 29.90
C GLN A 297 -4.28 -11.08 29.11
N ILE A 298 -3.09 -10.47 29.21
CA ILE A 298 -2.74 -9.27 28.45
C ILE A 298 -2.80 -9.58 26.95
N LEU A 299 -2.19 -10.69 26.53
CA LEU A 299 -2.26 -11.15 25.13
C LEU A 299 -3.69 -11.44 24.68
N GLY A 300 -4.51 -12.05 25.53
CA GLY A 300 -5.93 -12.30 25.23
C GLY A 300 -6.69 -10.99 24.95
N VAL A 301 -6.52 -9.98 25.82
CA VAL A 301 -7.09 -8.64 25.63
C VAL A 301 -6.59 -7.99 24.34
N VAL A 302 -5.28 -7.99 24.10
CA VAL A 302 -4.66 -7.39 22.92
C VAL A 302 -5.15 -8.04 21.62
N LEU A 303 -5.29 -9.36 21.60
CA LEU A 303 -5.80 -10.10 20.43
C LEU A 303 -7.27 -9.75 20.14
N ILE A 304 -8.12 -9.66 21.17
CA ILE A 304 -9.53 -9.28 21.01
C ILE A 304 -9.66 -7.82 20.60
N PHE A 305 -8.85 -6.93 21.19
CA PHE A 305 -8.73 -5.54 20.76
C PHE A 305 -8.38 -5.45 19.27
N ARG A 306 -7.41 -6.24 18.79
CA ARG A 306 -7.04 -6.29 17.37
C ARG A 306 -8.17 -6.85 16.50
N LEU A 307 -8.88 -7.88 16.97
CA LEU A 307 -10.05 -8.40 16.27
C LEU A 307 -11.10 -7.30 16.05
N PHE A 308 -11.39 -6.53 17.09
CA PHE A 308 -12.42 -5.49 17.07
C PHE A 308 -12.00 -4.23 16.32
N TYR A 309 -10.79 -3.73 16.54
CA TYR A 309 -10.39 -2.45 15.97
C TYR A 309 -9.75 -2.56 14.59
N TYR A 310 -9.11 -3.70 14.26
CA TYR A 310 -8.36 -3.86 13.01
C TYR A 310 -9.05 -4.82 12.05
N ILE A 311 -9.37 -6.05 12.50
CA ILE A 311 -9.77 -7.15 11.61
C ILE A 311 -11.24 -7.02 11.17
N VAL A 312 -12.18 -6.96 12.11
CA VAL A 312 -13.62 -6.87 11.79
C VAL A 312 -13.93 -5.64 10.92
N PRO A 313 -13.42 -4.42 11.25
CA PRO A 313 -13.62 -3.24 10.43
C PRO A 313 -13.02 -3.38 9.03
N LEU A 314 -11.90 -4.10 8.86
CA LEU A 314 -11.29 -4.36 7.55
C LEU A 314 -12.24 -5.11 6.62
N PHE A 315 -12.87 -6.19 7.11
CA PHE A 315 -13.86 -6.92 6.34
C PHE A 315 -15.10 -6.09 6.05
N MET A 316 -15.58 -5.30 7.02
CA MET A 316 -16.70 -4.40 6.82
C MET A 316 -16.40 -3.34 5.75
N ALA A 317 -15.22 -2.70 5.81
CA ALA A 317 -14.79 -1.72 4.83
C ALA A 317 -14.67 -2.34 3.44
N GLY A 318 -14.09 -3.55 3.34
CA GLY A 318 -14.03 -4.31 2.10
C GLY A 318 -15.43 -4.58 1.52
N LEU A 319 -16.39 -4.99 2.35
CA LEU A 319 -17.77 -5.25 1.92
C LEU A 319 -18.49 -3.99 1.48
N MET A 320 -18.40 -2.90 2.25
CA MET A 320 -18.99 -1.62 1.87
C MET A 320 -18.41 -1.11 0.55
N PHE A 321 -17.11 -1.31 0.35
CA PHE A 321 -16.43 -0.90 -0.87
C PHE A 321 -16.82 -1.75 -2.08
N ALA A 322 -16.84 -3.08 -1.92
CA ALA A 322 -17.30 -3.99 -2.96
C ALA A 322 -18.76 -3.72 -3.35
N ALA A 323 -19.62 -3.47 -2.37
CA ALA A 323 -21.01 -3.06 -2.61
C ALA A 323 -21.07 -1.73 -3.38
N HIS A 324 -20.31 -0.71 -2.96
CA HIS A 324 -20.27 0.58 -3.65
C HIS A 324 -19.85 0.46 -5.12
N GLU A 325 -18.84 -0.37 -5.40
CA GLU A 325 -18.38 -0.69 -6.75
C GLU A 325 -19.46 -1.43 -7.57
N LEU A 326 -20.13 -2.42 -6.98
CA LEU A 326 -21.22 -3.16 -7.61
C LEU A 326 -22.39 -2.24 -8.00
N PHE A 327 -22.74 -1.27 -7.16
CA PHE A 327 -23.77 -0.27 -7.46
C PHE A 327 -23.35 0.68 -8.59
N LEU A 328 -22.13 1.22 -8.55
CA LEU A 328 -21.59 2.07 -9.62
C LEU A 328 -21.59 1.35 -10.98
N ARG A 329 -21.14 0.09 -11.01
CA ARG A 329 -21.15 -0.73 -12.23
C ARG A 329 -22.55 -1.11 -12.68
N GLY A 330 -23.48 -1.32 -11.76
CA GLY A 330 -24.89 -1.56 -12.06
C GLY A 330 -25.50 -0.35 -12.78
N ASP A 331 -25.24 0.85 -12.26
CA ASP A 331 -25.71 2.11 -12.85
C ASP A 331 -25.06 2.37 -14.22
N ASP A 332 -23.76 2.12 -14.36
CA ASP A 332 -23.05 2.26 -15.64
C ASP A 332 -23.47 1.21 -16.67
N ALA A 333 -23.77 -0.03 -16.25
CA ALA A 333 -24.29 -1.07 -17.14
C ALA A 333 -25.72 -0.76 -17.59
N LEU A 334 -26.56 -0.24 -16.69
CA LEU A 334 -27.91 0.23 -17.00
C LEU A 334 -27.86 1.45 -17.92
N ALA A 335 -26.95 2.40 -17.67
CA ALA A 335 -26.71 3.57 -18.51
C ALA A 335 -26.14 3.18 -19.87
N ALA A 336 -25.22 2.21 -19.95
CA ALA A 336 -24.66 1.69 -21.18
C ALA A 336 -25.71 0.92 -22.00
N LYS A 337 -26.63 0.19 -21.35
CA LYS A 337 -27.77 -0.46 -22.01
C LYS A 337 -28.77 0.56 -22.56
N LYS A 338 -29.03 1.64 -21.81
CA LYS A 338 -29.86 2.78 -22.24
C LYS A 338 -29.19 3.57 -23.38
N ARG A 339 -27.86 3.77 -23.31
CA ARG A 339 -27.04 4.42 -24.34
C ARG A 339 -26.89 3.57 -25.60
N LYS A 340 -26.74 2.24 -25.51
CA LYS A 340 -26.79 1.33 -26.68
C LYS A 340 -28.14 1.39 -27.38
N LYS A 341 -29.24 1.47 -26.60
CA LYS A 341 -30.60 1.64 -27.11
C LYS A 341 -30.81 3.00 -27.79
N GLN A 342 -30.07 4.04 -27.39
CA GLN A 342 -30.07 5.37 -28.03
C GLN A 342 -29.04 5.51 -29.17
N ALA A 343 -27.91 4.82 -29.13
CA ALA A 343 -26.85 4.86 -30.15
C ALA A 343 -27.24 4.10 -31.44
N GLN A 344 -28.25 3.23 -31.37
CA GLN A 344 -28.91 2.67 -32.55
C GLN A 344 -29.70 3.71 -33.37
N ALA A 345 -29.80 4.97 -32.91
CA ALA A 345 -30.54 6.05 -33.59
C ALA A 345 -29.68 7.24 -34.08
N GLY A 346 -28.34 7.17 -34.09
CA GLY A 346 -27.53 8.14 -34.86
C GLY A 346 -26.16 8.53 -34.30
N GLN A 347 -25.16 8.35 -35.18
CA GLN A 347 -23.76 8.82 -35.18
C GLN A 347 -22.74 8.27 -34.13
N PRO A 348 -21.55 7.84 -34.60
CA PRO A 348 -20.44 7.44 -33.73
C PRO A 348 -19.78 8.69 -33.11
N ARG A 349 -19.75 8.73 -31.77
CA ARG A 349 -19.23 9.88 -31.01
C ARG A 349 -17.73 9.72 -30.75
N ARG A 350 -16.95 10.80 -30.97
CA ARG A 350 -15.48 10.89 -30.81
C ARG A 350 -14.97 11.21 -29.39
N VAL A 351 -15.80 11.11 -28.35
CA VAL A 351 -15.40 11.49 -26.98
C VAL A 351 -15.15 10.23 -26.15
N ARG A 352 -13.88 10.02 -25.77
CA ARG A 352 -13.45 8.96 -24.86
C ARG A 352 -13.86 9.31 -23.41
N PRO A 353 -14.56 8.42 -22.68
CA PRO A 353 -14.81 8.61 -21.26
C PRO A 353 -13.50 8.53 -20.47
N SER A 354 -13.32 9.39 -19.48
CA SER A 354 -12.06 9.56 -18.75
C SER A 354 -11.63 8.30 -17.98
N GLN A 355 -10.52 7.68 -18.40
CA GLN A 355 -9.91 6.47 -17.83
C GLN A 355 -9.35 6.62 -16.40
N LEU A 356 -9.15 7.84 -15.89
CA LEU A 356 -8.58 8.11 -14.54
C LEU A 356 -9.41 7.53 -13.37
N VAL A 357 -10.72 7.38 -13.56
CA VAL A 357 -11.59 6.72 -12.56
C VAL A 357 -11.27 5.22 -12.48
N ARG A 358 -10.85 4.61 -13.60
CA ARG A 358 -10.63 3.17 -13.78
C ARG A 358 -9.25 2.69 -13.29
N GLU A 359 -8.23 3.53 -13.37
CA GLU A 359 -6.88 3.21 -12.86
C GLU A 359 -6.78 3.33 -11.33
N SER A 360 -7.40 4.37 -10.74
CA SER A 360 -7.55 4.50 -9.29
C SER A 360 -8.48 3.41 -8.71
N GLU A 361 -9.47 2.96 -9.50
CA GLU A 361 -10.31 1.80 -9.22
C GLU A 361 -9.51 0.51 -9.02
N ALA A 362 -8.61 0.25 -9.97
CA ALA A 362 -7.80 -0.94 -9.96
C ALA A 362 -6.72 -0.89 -8.86
N GLY A 363 -6.13 0.27 -8.55
CA GLY A 363 -5.08 0.39 -7.51
C GLY A 363 -5.58 0.09 -6.10
N PHE A 364 -6.75 0.63 -5.75
CA PHE A 364 -7.39 0.37 -4.47
C PHE A 364 -7.82 -1.10 -4.32
N SER A 365 -8.52 -1.65 -5.32
CA SER A 365 -9.01 -3.03 -5.29
C SER A 365 -7.85 -4.01 -5.07
N VAL A 366 -6.73 -3.76 -5.74
CA VAL A 366 -5.52 -4.57 -5.63
C VAL A 366 -4.91 -4.48 -4.24
N ALA A 367 -4.77 -3.28 -3.66
CA ALA A 367 -4.22 -3.13 -2.31
C ALA A 367 -5.08 -3.82 -1.24
N VAL A 368 -6.41 -3.69 -1.31
CA VAL A 368 -7.34 -4.38 -0.39
C VAL A 368 -7.29 -5.89 -0.58
N SER A 369 -7.29 -6.36 -1.84
CA SER A 369 -7.20 -7.78 -2.14
C SER A 369 -5.89 -8.38 -1.62
N THR A 370 -4.76 -7.72 -1.88
CA THR A 370 -3.45 -8.14 -1.37
C THR A 370 -3.43 -8.22 0.16
N GLY A 371 -3.87 -7.16 0.86
CA GLY A 371 -3.91 -7.14 2.32
C GLY A 371 -4.81 -8.23 2.92
N THR A 372 -6.01 -8.40 2.38
CA THR A 372 -6.98 -9.41 2.82
C THR A 372 -6.43 -10.82 2.60
N VAL A 373 -5.85 -11.08 1.43
CA VAL A 373 -5.28 -12.39 1.06
C VAL A 373 -4.07 -12.74 1.90
N SER A 374 -3.17 -11.78 2.14
CA SER A 374 -2.04 -11.98 3.04
C SER A 374 -2.51 -12.28 4.45
N LEU A 375 -3.51 -11.56 4.97
CA LEU A 375 -4.09 -11.83 6.30
C LEU A 375 -4.71 -13.22 6.39
N CYS A 376 -5.48 -13.64 5.38
CA CYS A 376 -6.01 -15.01 5.28
C CYS A 376 -4.89 -16.06 5.25
N GLY A 377 -3.80 -15.79 4.54
CA GLY A 377 -2.65 -16.68 4.49
C GLY A 377 -1.97 -16.85 5.85
N VAL A 378 -1.75 -15.75 6.58
CA VAL A 378 -1.23 -15.77 7.96
C VAL A 378 -2.19 -16.50 8.88
N MET A 379 -3.49 -16.23 8.79
CA MET A 379 -4.51 -16.89 9.59
C MET A 379 -4.49 -18.41 9.40
N LEU A 380 -4.33 -18.90 8.16
CA LEU A 380 -4.22 -20.35 7.89
C LEU A 380 -2.97 -20.97 8.51
N ILE A 381 -1.82 -20.30 8.41
CA ILE A 381 -0.57 -20.78 9.03
C ILE A 381 -0.73 -20.84 10.55
N CYS A 382 -1.26 -19.78 11.15
CA CYS A 382 -1.57 -19.74 12.57
C CYS A 382 -2.54 -20.86 12.93
N LEU A 383 -3.65 -21.04 12.21
CA LEU A 383 -4.62 -22.09 12.51
C LEU A 383 -3.99 -23.48 12.57
N VAL A 384 -3.12 -23.82 11.60
CA VAL A 384 -2.45 -25.12 11.57
C VAL A 384 -1.45 -25.28 12.71
N LEU A 385 -0.78 -24.20 13.12
CA LEU A 385 0.12 -24.21 14.27
C LEU A 385 -0.63 -24.37 15.61
N LEU A 386 -1.79 -23.70 15.75
CA LEU A 386 -2.49 -23.57 17.03
C LEU A 386 -3.45 -24.73 17.31
N ASP A 387 -4.13 -25.25 16.30
CA ASP A 387 -4.94 -26.46 16.41
C ASP A 387 -4.44 -27.43 15.33
N PRO A 388 -3.48 -28.33 15.64
CA PRO A 388 -2.94 -29.30 14.69
C PRO A 388 -3.81 -30.56 14.55
N ILE A 389 -4.86 -30.73 15.36
CA ILE A 389 -5.71 -31.93 15.31
C ILE A 389 -6.97 -31.62 14.50
N ALA A 390 -7.25 -32.40 13.46
CA ALA A 390 -8.49 -32.24 12.69
C ALA A 390 -9.66 -32.89 13.45
N LYS A 391 -10.69 -32.10 13.77
CA LYS A 391 -11.87 -32.55 14.51
C LYS A 391 -12.98 -32.91 13.53
N PHE A 392 -12.78 -33.97 12.77
CA PHE A 392 -13.84 -34.49 11.89
C PHE A 392 -14.96 -35.09 12.76
N SER A 393 -16.13 -34.45 12.76
CA SER A 393 -17.20 -34.71 13.73
C SER A 393 -18.07 -35.95 13.44
N VAL A 394 -17.84 -36.71 12.37
CA VAL A 394 -18.85 -37.68 11.88
C VAL A 394 -18.38 -39.15 11.81
N VAL A 395 -17.09 -39.52 11.76
CA VAL A 395 -16.69 -40.96 11.73
C VAL A 395 -15.27 -41.16 12.30
N GLN A 396 -15.09 -42.11 13.23
CA GLN A 396 -13.78 -42.48 13.81
C GLN A 396 -13.13 -43.64 13.02
N GLY A 397 -11.96 -43.44 12.40
CA GLY A 397 -11.21 -44.52 11.74
C GLY A 397 -9.74 -44.16 11.39
N PRO A 398 -8.83 -45.16 11.23
CA PRO A 398 -7.38 -44.95 11.03
C PRO A 398 -7.00 -44.20 9.74
N PHE A 399 -7.84 -44.33 8.70
CA PHE A 399 -7.68 -43.64 7.42
C PHE A 399 -7.77 -42.11 7.56
N LEU A 400 -8.55 -41.60 8.52
CA LEU A 400 -8.72 -40.16 8.73
C LEU A 400 -7.55 -39.48 9.46
N GLY A 401 -6.67 -40.22 10.14
CA GLY A 401 -5.44 -39.66 10.73
C GLY A 401 -4.47 -39.17 9.65
N TRP A 402 -4.32 -39.95 8.58
CA TRP A 402 -3.58 -39.56 7.38
C TRP A 402 -4.24 -38.38 6.65
N VAL A 403 -5.57 -38.39 6.51
CA VAL A 403 -6.32 -37.27 5.91
C VAL A 403 -6.18 -35.99 6.74
N GLY A 404 -6.22 -36.08 8.08
CA GLY A 404 -5.99 -34.97 8.99
C GLY A 404 -4.59 -34.38 8.84
N ALA A 405 -3.56 -35.23 8.82
CA ALA A 405 -2.19 -34.80 8.57
C ALA A 405 -2.06 -34.11 7.20
N ILE A 406 -2.53 -34.76 6.12
CA ILE A 406 -2.52 -34.22 4.75
C ILE A 406 -3.26 -32.88 4.67
N SER A 407 -4.39 -32.73 5.35
CA SER A 407 -5.15 -31.48 5.37
C SER A 407 -4.38 -30.32 6.03
N ASN A 408 -3.61 -30.59 7.09
CA ASN A 408 -2.76 -29.59 7.74
C ASN A 408 -1.61 -29.16 6.83
N TYR A 409 -0.98 -30.13 6.15
CA TYR A 409 0.05 -29.85 5.14
C TYR A 409 -0.49 -28.93 4.04
N LEU A 410 -1.66 -29.30 3.50
CA LEU A 410 -2.31 -28.52 2.45
C LEU A 410 -2.68 -27.11 2.95
N LEU A 411 -3.36 -26.96 4.10
CA LEU A 411 -3.71 -25.64 4.62
C LEU A 411 -2.49 -24.73 4.86
N SER A 412 -1.40 -25.27 5.42
CA SER A 412 -0.17 -24.51 5.64
C SER A 412 0.46 -24.09 4.32
N LEU A 413 0.51 -24.99 3.34
CA LEU A 413 1.04 -24.69 2.01
C LEU A 413 0.18 -23.64 1.29
N MET A 414 -1.15 -23.76 1.40
CA MET A 414 -2.12 -22.80 0.87
C MET A 414 -1.97 -21.43 1.54
N GLY A 415 -1.70 -21.37 2.85
CA GLY A 415 -1.47 -20.11 3.55
C GLY A 415 -0.24 -19.35 3.03
N VAL A 416 0.85 -20.08 2.79
CA VAL A 416 2.08 -19.51 2.21
C VAL A 416 1.89 -19.13 0.75
N ALA A 417 1.20 -19.98 -0.01
CA ALA A 417 0.84 -19.69 -1.39
C ALA A 417 -0.01 -18.42 -1.49
N LEU A 418 -0.99 -18.22 -0.59
CA LEU A 418 -1.81 -17.01 -0.54
C LEU A 418 -0.96 -15.76 -0.25
N ILE A 419 -0.01 -15.83 0.70
CA ILE A 419 0.92 -14.71 0.95
C ILE A 419 1.72 -14.37 -0.31
N GLY A 420 2.27 -15.37 -1.01
CA GLY A 420 2.99 -15.17 -2.27
C GLY A 420 2.09 -14.65 -3.40
N LEU A 421 0.86 -15.15 -3.50
CA LEU A 421 -0.14 -14.68 -4.46
C LEU A 421 -0.60 -13.26 -4.16
N GLY A 422 -0.55 -12.81 -2.91
CA GLY A 422 -0.74 -11.40 -2.52
C GLY A 422 0.19 -10.46 -3.28
N ILE A 423 1.44 -10.88 -3.52
CA ILE A 423 2.41 -10.14 -4.33
C ILE A 423 1.99 -10.16 -5.81
N GLY A 424 1.60 -11.31 -6.34
CA GLY A 424 1.09 -11.42 -7.72
C GLY A 424 -0.16 -10.57 -7.97
N LEU A 425 -1.04 -10.44 -6.97
CA LEU A 425 -2.18 -9.52 -6.98
C LEU A 425 -1.72 -8.07 -7.00
N SER A 426 -0.72 -7.70 -6.18
CA SER A 426 -0.14 -6.35 -6.15
C SER A 426 0.41 -5.90 -7.50
N GLN A 427 0.89 -6.86 -8.30
CA GLN A 427 1.40 -6.69 -9.66
C GLN A 427 0.31 -6.82 -10.76
N ARG A 428 -0.97 -6.87 -10.38
CA ARG A 428 -2.14 -6.94 -11.27
C ARG A 428 -2.20 -8.19 -12.18
N VAL A 429 -1.59 -9.30 -11.78
CA VAL A 429 -1.49 -10.52 -12.60
C VAL A 429 -2.80 -11.33 -12.60
N THR A 430 -3.36 -11.61 -13.78
CA THR A 430 -4.65 -12.33 -13.91
C THR A 430 -4.59 -13.77 -13.37
N LEU A 431 -3.47 -14.47 -13.56
CA LEU A 431 -3.27 -15.82 -13.02
C LEU A 431 -3.24 -15.82 -11.49
N ALA A 432 -2.65 -14.78 -10.87
CA ALA A 432 -2.60 -14.67 -9.42
C ALA A 432 -4.00 -14.47 -8.82
N TRP A 433 -4.85 -13.69 -9.48
CA TRP A 433 -6.26 -13.52 -9.10
C TRP A 433 -7.04 -14.85 -9.18
N ARG A 434 -6.94 -15.60 -10.28
CA ARG A 434 -7.61 -16.91 -10.42
C ARG A 434 -7.13 -17.91 -9.36
N ALA A 435 -5.81 -18.01 -9.17
CA ALA A 435 -5.23 -18.90 -8.18
C ALA A 435 -5.72 -18.54 -6.78
N THR A 436 -5.67 -17.26 -6.41
CA THR A 436 -6.14 -16.78 -5.09
C THR A 436 -7.57 -17.21 -4.79
N LEU A 437 -8.50 -17.03 -5.74
CA LEU A 437 -9.89 -17.43 -5.54
C LEU A 437 -10.03 -18.93 -5.33
N ILE A 438 -9.32 -19.75 -6.11
CA ILE A 438 -9.32 -21.21 -5.95
C ILE A 438 -8.77 -21.58 -4.57
N PHE A 439 -7.62 -21.02 -4.18
CA PHE A 439 -7.00 -21.28 -2.88
C PHE A 439 -7.92 -20.86 -1.71
N LEU A 440 -8.57 -19.70 -1.77
CA LEU A 440 -9.50 -19.26 -0.72
C LEU A 440 -10.73 -20.17 -0.60
N VAL A 441 -11.35 -20.56 -1.71
CA VAL A 441 -12.54 -21.43 -1.71
C VAL A 441 -12.19 -22.84 -1.23
N VAL A 442 -11.08 -23.41 -1.70
CA VAL A 442 -10.62 -24.73 -1.24
C VAL A 442 -10.24 -24.68 0.24
N ALA A 443 -9.58 -23.62 0.72
CA ALA A 443 -9.22 -23.48 2.12
C ALA A 443 -10.46 -23.31 3.01
N ALA A 444 -11.48 -22.58 2.54
CA ALA A 444 -12.77 -22.46 3.23
C ALA A 444 -13.46 -23.83 3.35
N ALA A 445 -13.52 -24.60 2.27
CA ALA A 445 -14.11 -25.95 2.30
C ALA A 445 -13.35 -26.89 3.24
N MET A 446 -12.02 -26.90 3.17
CA MET A 446 -11.19 -27.75 4.03
C MET A 446 -11.26 -27.37 5.51
N THR A 447 -11.26 -26.07 5.83
CA THR A 447 -11.41 -25.60 7.23
C THR A 447 -12.79 -25.91 7.79
N PHE A 448 -13.85 -25.84 6.97
CA PHE A 448 -15.20 -26.23 7.35
C PHE A 448 -15.29 -27.74 7.60
N LEU A 449 -14.79 -28.57 6.67
CA LEU A 449 -14.78 -30.03 6.79
C LEU A 449 -13.99 -30.51 8.02
N ARG A 450 -12.92 -29.78 8.38
CA ARG A 450 -12.07 -30.06 9.54
C ARG A 450 -12.77 -29.84 10.89
N GLY A 451 -13.99 -29.28 10.91
CA GLY A 451 -14.72 -28.97 12.13
C GLY A 451 -14.17 -27.77 12.88
N ASN A 452 -13.44 -26.87 12.20
CA ASN A 452 -12.97 -25.62 12.80
C ASN A 452 -14.15 -24.69 13.10
N THR A 453 -13.90 -23.67 13.92
CA THR A 453 -14.91 -22.64 14.22
C THR A 453 -15.45 -22.03 12.92
N ILE A 454 -16.77 -21.86 12.84
CA ILE A 454 -17.46 -21.39 11.62
C ILE A 454 -16.93 -20.03 11.12
N PHE A 455 -16.33 -19.25 12.00
CA PHE A 455 -15.71 -17.97 11.69
C PHE A 455 -14.61 -18.07 10.63
N VAL A 456 -13.75 -19.09 10.69
CA VAL A 456 -12.61 -19.25 9.77
C VAL A 456 -13.05 -19.48 8.32
N PRO A 457 -13.89 -20.49 8.00
CA PRO A 457 -14.34 -20.71 6.62
C PRO A 457 -15.20 -19.55 6.11
N VAL A 458 -15.99 -18.90 6.97
CA VAL A 458 -16.76 -17.71 6.60
C VAL A 458 -15.84 -16.55 6.20
N MET A 459 -14.77 -16.27 6.94
CA MET A 459 -13.79 -15.23 6.59
C MET A 459 -13.08 -15.52 5.27
N LEU A 460 -12.69 -16.77 5.02
CA LEU A 460 -12.06 -17.19 3.76
C LEU A 460 -13.02 -17.07 2.57
N GLY A 461 -14.27 -17.52 2.75
CA GLY A 461 -15.32 -17.41 1.74
C GLY A 461 -15.70 -15.96 1.45
N LEU A 462 -15.82 -15.12 2.48
CA LEU A 462 -16.07 -13.69 2.35
C LEU A 462 -14.93 -13.01 1.59
N SER A 463 -13.68 -13.36 1.88
CA SER A 463 -12.51 -12.84 1.14
C SER A 463 -12.58 -13.20 -0.34
N ALA A 464 -12.95 -14.44 -0.67
CA ALA A 464 -13.13 -14.86 -2.07
C ALA A 464 -14.25 -14.06 -2.75
N PHE A 465 -15.39 -13.88 -2.06
CA PHE A 465 -16.52 -13.10 -2.56
C PHE A 465 -16.15 -11.63 -2.83
N LEU A 466 -15.38 -11.00 -1.93
CA LEU A 466 -14.93 -9.62 -2.08
C LEU A 466 -13.99 -9.43 -3.27
N ILE A 467 -13.14 -10.42 -3.57
CA ILE A 467 -12.11 -10.33 -4.63
C ILE A 467 -12.68 -10.73 -6.01
N ALA A 468 -13.70 -11.59 -6.04
CA ALA A 468 -14.31 -12.10 -7.26
C ALA A 468 -14.81 -11.02 -8.27
N PRO A 469 -15.50 -9.94 -7.87
CA PRO A 469 -16.01 -8.95 -8.83
C PRO A 469 -14.92 -8.11 -9.51
N PHE A 470 -13.67 -8.18 -9.05
CA PHE A 470 -12.57 -7.33 -9.53
C PHE A 470 -11.73 -7.94 -10.67
N ARG A 471 -12.23 -8.93 -11.41
CA ARG A 471 -11.51 -9.56 -12.55
C ARG A 471 -10.90 -8.54 -13.51
N SER A 472 -11.62 -7.48 -13.85
CA SER A 472 -11.19 -6.44 -14.79
C SER A 472 -9.99 -5.62 -14.31
N CYS A 473 -9.71 -5.59 -13.00
CA CYS A 473 -8.56 -4.88 -12.42
C CYS A 473 -7.24 -5.65 -12.60
N TYR A 474 -7.30 -6.94 -12.94
CA TYR A 474 -6.16 -7.83 -13.12
C TYR A 474 -6.01 -8.19 -14.61
N TYR A 475 -5.51 -7.23 -15.40
CA TYR A 475 -5.41 -7.34 -16.86
C TYR A 475 -4.04 -7.84 -17.34
N ARG A 476 -3.02 -7.88 -16.48
CA ARG A 476 -1.65 -8.27 -16.86
C ARG A 476 -1.57 -9.78 -17.12
N ARG A 477 -1.44 -10.19 -18.39
CA ARG A 477 -1.15 -11.58 -18.78
C ARG A 477 0.30 -11.92 -18.42
N ALA A 478 0.48 -13.10 -17.85
CA ALA A 478 1.67 -13.47 -17.08
C ALA A 478 3.02 -13.28 -17.80
N ARG A 479 3.77 -12.27 -17.35
CA ARG A 479 5.17 -12.44 -16.95
C ARG A 479 5.24 -12.05 -15.47
N LEU A 480 5.14 -13.05 -14.60
CA LEU A 480 5.13 -12.93 -13.13
C LEU A 480 6.37 -12.24 -12.51
N LEU A 481 7.30 -11.70 -13.32
CA LEU A 481 8.71 -11.58 -12.97
C LEU A 481 9.40 -10.40 -13.71
N SER A 482 8.81 -9.21 -13.77
CA SER A 482 9.46 -8.08 -14.47
C SER A 482 9.59 -6.77 -13.71
N GLU A 483 9.06 -6.65 -12.49
CA GLU A 483 9.24 -5.44 -11.68
C GLU A 483 9.99 -5.74 -10.38
N PRO A 484 11.07 -4.99 -10.06
CA PRO A 484 11.77 -5.14 -8.80
C PRO A 484 10.84 -4.78 -7.65
N LEU A 485 10.81 -5.63 -6.62
CA LEU A 485 10.04 -5.38 -5.41
C LEU A 485 10.50 -4.08 -4.73
N SER A 486 9.56 -3.27 -4.27
CA SER A 486 9.85 -2.14 -3.39
C SER A 486 10.52 -2.66 -2.11
N MET A 487 11.63 -2.04 -1.69
CA MET A 487 12.40 -2.41 -0.49
C MET A 487 11.52 -2.59 0.76
N SER A 488 10.40 -1.87 0.84
CA SER A 488 9.49 -1.96 1.96
C SER A 488 8.64 -3.25 1.97
N THR A 489 8.21 -3.78 0.81
CA THR A 489 7.53 -5.08 0.75
C THR A 489 8.44 -6.24 1.14
N MET A 490 9.73 -6.13 0.82
CA MET A 490 10.75 -7.10 1.22
C MET A 490 10.93 -7.12 2.75
N LEU A 491 10.89 -5.94 3.40
CA LEU A 491 10.97 -5.81 4.85
C LEU A 491 9.75 -6.43 5.56
N SER A 492 8.54 -6.24 5.02
CA SER A 492 7.31 -6.82 5.56
C SER A 492 7.27 -8.34 5.45
N LEU A 493 7.82 -8.90 4.37
CA LEU A 493 7.94 -10.34 4.17
C LEU A 493 9.00 -10.94 5.10
N LEU A 494 10.15 -10.28 5.23
CA LEU A 494 11.19 -10.65 6.21
C LEU A 494 10.65 -10.62 7.65
N LEU A 495 9.82 -9.62 7.98
CA LEU A 495 9.13 -9.52 9.26
C LEU A 495 8.19 -10.72 9.48
N LEU A 496 7.27 -10.95 8.55
CA LEU A 496 6.30 -12.02 8.66
C LEU A 496 7.00 -13.37 8.83
N PHE A 497 8.06 -13.56 8.05
CA PHE A 497 8.89 -14.74 8.06
C PHE A 497 9.67 -14.91 9.38
N GLY A 498 10.27 -13.83 9.89
CA GLY A 498 10.91 -13.79 11.20
C GLY A 498 9.95 -14.15 12.33
N CYS A 499 8.72 -13.66 12.29
CA CYS A 499 7.67 -14.00 13.25
C CYS A 499 7.25 -15.48 13.18
N VAL A 500 7.11 -16.05 11.97
CA VAL A 500 6.77 -17.48 11.79
C VAL A 500 7.89 -18.38 12.29
N ILE A 501 9.15 -18.07 11.96
CA ILE A 501 10.31 -18.81 12.49
C ILE A 501 10.39 -18.67 14.01
N ALA A 502 10.18 -17.45 14.51
CA ALA A 502 10.23 -17.18 15.93
C ALA A 502 9.18 -17.98 16.71
N LEU A 503 8.00 -18.15 16.13
CA LEU A 503 6.93 -18.96 16.69
C LEU A 503 7.22 -20.48 16.58
N ALA A 504 7.85 -20.92 15.48
CA ALA A 504 8.24 -22.32 15.28
C ALA A 504 9.33 -22.79 16.26
N THR A 505 10.30 -21.93 16.59
CA THR A 505 11.38 -22.24 17.56
C THR A 505 10.87 -22.40 19.02
N ARG A 506 9.64 -21.96 19.32
CA ARG A 506 9.02 -22.08 20.66
C ARG A 506 8.63 -23.52 21.02
N HIS A 507 8.40 -24.40 20.06
CA HIS A 507 8.01 -25.80 20.33
C HIS A 507 9.18 -26.72 20.75
N GLY A 508 10.27 -26.16 21.29
CA GLY A 508 11.16 -26.88 22.21
C GLY A 508 12.29 -27.73 21.59
N VAL A 509 12.70 -27.51 20.34
CA VAL A 509 13.75 -28.35 19.72
C VAL A 509 14.91 -27.52 19.17
N GLY A 510 15.82 -27.11 20.06
CA GLY A 510 17.16 -26.63 19.71
C GLY A 510 17.25 -25.38 18.81
N SER A 511 18.49 -25.01 18.46
CA SER A 511 18.77 -23.92 17.52
C SER A 511 18.16 -24.23 16.13
N TRP A 512 17.72 -23.22 15.37
CA TRP A 512 16.96 -23.46 14.12
C TRP A 512 17.73 -24.32 13.09
N TRP A 513 19.05 -24.24 13.07
CA TRP A 513 19.92 -25.09 12.24
C TRP A 513 19.93 -26.55 12.74
N GLN A 514 19.95 -26.79 14.05
CA GLN A 514 19.78 -28.14 14.63
C GLN A 514 18.37 -28.69 14.40
N MET A 515 17.37 -27.82 14.32
CA MET A 515 15.99 -28.17 13.95
C MET A 515 15.88 -28.64 12.49
N VAL A 516 16.68 -28.09 11.57
CA VAL A 516 16.68 -28.52 10.17
C VAL A 516 17.54 -29.77 9.94
N PHE A 517 18.64 -29.94 10.68
CA PHE A 517 19.67 -30.94 10.31
C PHE A 517 19.96 -32.07 11.31
N VAL A 518 19.57 -32.03 12.61
CA VAL A 518 20.21 -32.92 13.63
C VAL A 518 19.28 -33.81 14.48
N PHE A 519 18.00 -33.49 14.74
CA PHE A 519 17.16 -34.33 15.63
C PHE A 519 15.86 -34.88 15.00
N PRO A 520 15.67 -36.23 14.96
CA PRO A 520 14.43 -36.86 14.55
C PRO A 520 13.45 -36.90 15.73
N ALA A 521 12.69 -35.83 15.93
CA ALA A 521 11.51 -35.84 16.78
C ALA A 521 10.29 -35.40 15.95
N SER A 522 9.23 -36.20 16.06
CA SER A 522 7.98 -36.24 15.29
C SER A 522 7.37 -34.87 14.95
N GLY A 523 6.94 -34.69 13.70
CA GLY A 523 6.00 -33.62 13.35
C GLY A 523 6.09 -33.11 11.93
N SER A 524 5.06 -33.42 11.16
CA SER A 524 4.65 -32.85 9.87
C SER A 524 4.86 -31.33 9.68
N ALA A 525 4.86 -30.56 10.76
CA ALA A 525 5.07 -29.11 10.74
C ALA A 525 6.48 -28.67 10.28
N ARG A 526 7.49 -29.54 10.34
CA ARG A 526 8.88 -29.20 9.94
C ARG A 526 9.02 -28.97 8.44
N TRP A 527 8.50 -29.91 7.65
CA TRP A 527 8.63 -29.87 6.19
C TRP A 527 7.73 -28.79 5.58
N THR A 528 6.59 -28.46 6.18
CA THR A 528 5.73 -27.37 5.72
C THR A 528 6.39 -26.02 5.89
N VAL A 529 6.96 -25.76 7.07
CA VAL A 529 7.67 -24.51 7.33
C VAL A 529 8.93 -24.42 6.48
N ALA A 530 9.75 -25.49 6.39
CA ALA A 530 10.94 -25.48 5.56
C ALA A 530 10.63 -25.32 4.05
N LEU A 531 9.60 -26.00 3.53
CA LEU A 531 9.18 -25.86 2.14
C LEU A 531 8.59 -24.47 1.88
N ALA A 532 7.82 -23.93 2.82
CA ALA A 532 7.29 -22.57 2.75
C ALA A 532 8.40 -21.52 2.71
N VAL A 533 9.42 -21.69 3.56
CA VAL A 533 10.64 -20.87 3.59
C VAL A 533 11.34 -20.92 2.25
N VAL A 534 11.59 -22.11 1.72
CA VAL A 534 12.31 -22.29 0.46
C VAL A 534 11.53 -21.74 -0.73
N LEU A 535 10.21 -21.95 -0.77
CA LEU A 535 9.34 -21.40 -1.82
C LEU A 535 9.26 -19.87 -1.73
N ALA A 536 9.16 -19.30 -0.53
CA ALA A 536 9.18 -17.85 -0.33
C ALA A 536 10.52 -17.25 -0.77
N LEU A 537 11.65 -17.87 -0.40
CA LEU A 537 13.00 -17.46 -0.82
C LEU A 537 13.19 -17.62 -2.33
N LEU A 538 12.62 -18.65 -2.96
CA LEU A 538 12.64 -18.82 -4.41
C LEU A 538 11.78 -17.78 -5.13
N VAL A 539 10.61 -17.44 -4.59
CA VAL A 539 9.75 -16.38 -5.13
C VAL A 539 10.45 -15.03 -5.01
N ILE A 540 11.00 -14.70 -3.83
CA ILE A 540 11.80 -13.48 -3.62
C ILE A 540 13.01 -13.47 -4.55
N GLY A 541 13.80 -14.54 -4.60
CA GLY A 541 15.00 -14.64 -5.42
C GLY A 541 14.73 -14.56 -6.93
N ARG A 542 13.62 -15.13 -7.41
CA ARG A 542 13.22 -14.98 -8.82
C ARG A 542 12.63 -13.61 -9.14
N LEU A 543 11.93 -12.98 -8.19
CA LEU A 543 11.41 -11.61 -8.35
C LEU A 543 12.53 -10.55 -8.33
N MET A 544 13.74 -10.89 -7.88
CA MET A 544 14.92 -10.03 -7.98
C MET A 544 15.61 -10.08 -9.35
N LEU A 545 15.19 -10.98 -10.27
CA LEU A 545 15.74 -11.02 -11.62
C LEU A 545 15.06 -9.94 -12.48
N PRO A 546 15.82 -8.98 -13.06
CA PRO A 546 15.24 -7.93 -13.90
C PRO A 546 14.61 -8.53 -15.16
N GLY A 547 13.30 -8.36 -15.33
CA GLY A 547 12.60 -8.77 -16.54
C GLY A 547 12.94 -7.85 -17.70
N ARG A 548 13.43 -8.41 -18.81
CA ARG A 548 13.72 -7.65 -20.03
C ARG A 548 12.48 -7.57 -20.92
N ILE A 549 12.10 -6.36 -21.32
CA ILE A 549 11.09 -6.14 -22.37
C ILE A 549 11.80 -6.33 -23.71
N ALA A 550 11.26 -7.20 -24.55
CA ALA A 550 11.82 -7.47 -25.86
C ALA A 550 11.22 -6.49 -26.88
N VAL A 551 12.07 -5.67 -27.50
CA VAL A 551 11.71 -4.90 -28.69
C VAL A 551 11.66 -5.85 -29.88
N ARG A 552 10.59 -5.79 -30.67
CA ARG A 552 10.45 -6.59 -31.90
C ARG A 552 10.88 -5.76 -33.10
N ALA A 553 11.50 -6.41 -34.09
CA ALA A 553 11.89 -5.76 -35.35
C ALA A 553 10.65 -5.31 -36.13
N TRP A 554 10.77 -4.20 -36.84
CA TRP A 554 9.71 -3.68 -37.69
C TRP A 554 9.77 -4.33 -39.09
N ASP A 555 9.03 -5.43 -39.26
CA ASP A 555 8.94 -6.17 -40.53
C ASP A 555 7.66 -5.81 -41.31
N ASN A 556 7.56 -6.21 -42.59
CA ASN A 556 6.36 -5.99 -43.43
C ASN A 556 5.08 -6.59 -42.80
N ASP A 557 5.20 -7.71 -42.09
CA ASP A 557 4.08 -8.31 -41.35
C ASP A 557 3.63 -7.44 -40.17
N ALA A 558 4.57 -6.75 -39.51
CA ALA A 558 4.28 -5.82 -38.41
C ALA A 558 3.56 -4.56 -38.92
N LEU A 559 3.98 -4.04 -40.08
CA LEU A 559 3.30 -2.93 -40.75
C LEU A 559 1.86 -3.31 -41.12
N THR A 560 1.66 -4.47 -41.73
CA THR A 560 0.34 -4.96 -42.13
C THR A 560 -0.57 -5.12 -40.90
N ARG A 561 -0.04 -5.70 -39.81
CA ARG A 561 -0.77 -5.81 -38.55
C ARG A 561 -1.10 -4.44 -37.95
N TYR A 562 -0.15 -3.51 -37.94
CA TYR A 562 -0.35 -2.17 -37.37
C TYR A 562 -1.48 -1.42 -38.09
N LEU A 563 -1.51 -1.46 -39.42
CA LEU A 563 -2.55 -0.79 -40.22
C LEU A 563 -3.96 -1.38 -40.03
N THR A 564 -4.09 -2.62 -39.54
CA THR A 564 -5.40 -3.20 -39.20
C THR A 564 -5.93 -2.75 -37.83
N LEU A 565 -5.10 -2.12 -37.00
CA LEU A 565 -5.50 -1.68 -35.67
C LEU A 565 -6.22 -0.32 -35.73
N PRO A 566 -7.24 -0.09 -34.87
CA PRO A 566 -7.90 1.20 -34.78
C PRO A 566 -6.89 2.29 -34.37
N HIS A 567 -7.01 3.48 -34.96
CA HIS A 567 -6.13 4.63 -34.74
C HIS A 567 -4.68 4.47 -35.21
N ALA A 568 -4.41 3.57 -36.17
CA ALA A 568 -3.12 3.49 -36.84
C ALA A 568 -2.81 4.74 -37.66
N LEU A 569 -1.54 5.18 -37.63
CA LEU A 569 -1.03 6.25 -38.47
C LEU A 569 -0.82 5.74 -39.91
N PRO A 570 -1.50 6.32 -40.92
CA PRO A 570 -1.36 5.87 -42.31
C PRO A 570 0.05 6.14 -42.86
N ASP A 571 0.68 7.24 -42.45
CA ASP A 571 2.01 7.66 -42.95
C ASP A 571 3.18 7.10 -42.14
N ILE A 572 2.96 6.06 -41.32
CA ILE A 572 4.00 5.48 -40.45
C ILE A 572 5.21 4.96 -41.24
N ALA A 573 5.00 4.51 -42.48
CA ALA A 573 6.06 4.02 -43.36
C ALA A 573 7.08 5.13 -43.72
N ALA A 574 6.65 6.38 -43.83
CA ALA A 574 7.53 7.52 -44.08
C ALA A 574 8.44 7.83 -42.88
N MET A 575 7.99 7.55 -41.65
CA MET A 575 8.73 7.81 -40.42
C MET A 575 9.81 6.76 -40.10
N LYS A 576 9.93 5.69 -40.91
CA LYS A 576 10.97 4.62 -40.80
C LYS A 576 11.17 4.09 -39.37
N PRO A 577 10.14 3.45 -38.77
CA PRO A 577 10.28 2.77 -37.47
C PRO A 577 11.35 1.66 -37.51
N GLU A 578 12.13 1.54 -36.45
CA GLU A 578 13.17 0.51 -36.29
C GLU A 578 12.63 -0.74 -35.58
N GLY A 579 11.58 -0.56 -34.77
CA GLY A 579 10.96 -1.63 -34.03
C GLY A 579 9.60 -1.25 -33.51
N TYR A 580 8.98 -2.15 -32.76
CA TYR A 580 7.74 -1.87 -32.03
C TYR A 580 7.70 -2.55 -30.68
N VAL A 581 6.89 -1.97 -29.81
CA VAL A 581 6.50 -2.54 -28.52
C VAL A 581 4.99 -2.77 -28.55
N THR A 582 4.56 -3.94 -28.09
CA THR A 582 3.13 -4.23 -27.93
C THR A 582 2.70 -3.93 -26.50
N GLY A 583 1.44 -3.56 -26.33
CA GLY A 583 0.78 -3.61 -25.02
C GLY A 583 0.81 -5.03 -24.43
N GLU A 584 0.50 -5.15 -23.14
CA GLU A 584 0.46 -6.42 -22.44
C GLU A 584 -0.61 -7.39 -22.97
N GLY A 585 -1.71 -6.86 -23.49
CA GLY A 585 -2.77 -7.60 -24.15
C GLY A 585 -2.43 -8.02 -25.59
N GLY A 586 -1.48 -7.33 -26.23
CA GLY A 586 -1.12 -7.54 -27.63
C GLY A 586 -2.13 -6.96 -28.63
N GLU A 587 -3.07 -6.17 -28.13
CA GLU A 587 -4.15 -5.49 -28.85
C GLU A 587 -3.82 -4.01 -29.14
N ALA A 588 -2.70 -3.51 -28.60
CA ALA A 588 -2.10 -2.23 -28.98
C ALA A 588 -0.62 -2.35 -29.36
N VAL A 589 -0.18 -1.49 -30.27
CA VAL A 589 1.18 -1.45 -30.82
C VAL A 589 1.66 -0.01 -30.87
N ILE A 590 2.87 0.24 -30.34
CA ILE A 590 3.57 1.50 -30.49
C ILE A 590 4.86 1.29 -31.30
N PRO A 591 4.99 1.93 -32.49
CA PRO A 591 6.23 1.94 -33.26
C PRO A 591 7.29 2.80 -32.55
N LEU A 592 8.56 2.43 -32.69
CA LEU A 592 9.67 3.14 -32.05
C LEU A 592 10.88 3.32 -32.96
N CYS A 593 11.70 4.32 -32.64
CA CYS A 593 12.96 4.62 -33.30
C CYS A 593 13.99 5.10 -32.26
N ARG A 594 15.26 4.74 -32.42
CA ARG A 594 16.35 5.17 -31.55
C ARG A 594 17.08 6.34 -32.19
N ARG A 595 17.08 7.50 -31.51
CA ARG A 595 17.76 8.71 -32.01
C ARG A 595 18.64 9.31 -30.91
N GLY A 596 19.94 9.08 -31.03
CA GLY A 596 20.93 9.60 -30.09
C GLY A 596 20.69 9.08 -28.67
N ARG A 597 20.32 9.98 -27.76
CA ARG A 597 20.01 9.65 -26.36
C ARG A 597 18.52 9.36 -26.11
N PHE A 598 17.67 9.43 -27.14
CA PHE A 598 16.23 9.23 -27.01
C PHE A 598 15.76 7.92 -27.64
N LEU A 599 14.84 7.26 -26.95
CA LEU A 599 13.95 6.26 -27.53
C LEU A 599 12.63 6.96 -27.85
N VAL A 600 12.34 7.13 -29.14
CA VAL A 600 11.19 7.90 -29.62
C VAL A 600 10.05 6.96 -29.98
N GLY A 601 8.92 7.09 -29.30
CA GLY A 601 7.64 6.53 -29.73
C GLY A 601 7.05 7.37 -30.86
N LEU A 602 6.72 6.72 -31.98
CA LEU A 602 6.15 7.39 -33.15
C LEU A 602 4.61 7.36 -33.03
N GLY A 603 4.05 8.49 -32.62
CA GLY A 603 2.63 8.71 -32.45
C GLY A 603 2.02 8.10 -31.18
N ASP A 604 0.69 8.19 -31.11
CA ASP A 604 -0.09 7.43 -30.13
C ASP A 604 -0.11 5.93 -30.50
N PRO A 605 -0.18 5.01 -29.51
CA PRO A 605 -0.33 3.59 -29.78
C PRO A 605 -1.62 3.31 -30.58
N ALA A 606 -1.51 2.47 -31.61
CA ALA A 606 -2.66 1.99 -32.37
C ALA A 606 -3.23 0.73 -31.69
N GLY A 607 -4.54 0.66 -31.51
CA GLY A 607 -5.20 -0.50 -30.90
C GLY A 607 -6.24 -0.18 -29.82
N ALA A 608 -6.53 -1.19 -28.99
CA ALA A 608 -7.45 -1.03 -27.87
C ALA A 608 -6.92 -0.01 -26.85
N GLU A 609 -7.79 0.86 -26.35
CA GLU A 609 -7.39 1.99 -25.49
C GLU A 609 -6.74 1.55 -24.17
N ASP A 610 -7.27 0.48 -23.56
CA ASP A 610 -6.73 -0.08 -22.30
C ASP A 610 -5.33 -0.68 -22.50
N ASP A 611 -5.03 -1.23 -23.68
CA ASP A 611 -3.73 -1.81 -24.00
C ASP A 611 -2.73 -0.75 -24.51
N SER A 612 -3.24 0.38 -25.02
CA SER A 612 -2.43 1.52 -25.49
C SER A 612 -1.67 2.16 -24.34
N VAL A 613 -2.31 2.34 -23.18
CA VAL A 613 -1.63 2.82 -21.96
C VAL A 613 -0.49 1.88 -21.58
N SER A 614 -0.73 0.57 -21.56
CA SER A 614 0.30 -0.42 -21.29
C SER A 614 1.48 -0.33 -22.27
N ALA A 615 1.21 -0.10 -23.55
CA ALA A 615 2.24 0.08 -24.57
C ALA A 615 3.12 1.32 -24.31
N ILE A 616 2.52 2.44 -23.87
CA ILE A 616 3.25 3.68 -23.51
C ILE A 616 4.20 3.43 -22.33
N TRP A 617 3.72 2.81 -21.26
CA TRP A 617 4.54 2.47 -20.08
C TRP A 617 5.67 1.51 -20.43
N ARG A 618 5.40 0.49 -21.27
CA ARG A 618 6.44 -0.44 -21.74
C ARG A 618 7.50 0.25 -22.58
N LEU A 619 7.14 1.21 -23.43
CA LEU A 619 8.12 1.96 -24.21
C LEU A 619 9.07 2.77 -23.30
N ARG A 620 8.53 3.41 -22.25
CA ARG A 620 9.35 4.07 -21.23
C ARG A 620 10.30 3.09 -20.54
N ASP A 621 9.79 1.92 -20.15
CA ASP A 621 10.60 0.91 -19.46
C ASP A 621 11.70 0.35 -20.36
N VAL A 622 11.44 0.21 -21.68
CA VAL A 622 12.48 -0.11 -22.67
C VAL A 622 13.52 1.00 -22.75
N ALA A 623 13.10 2.28 -22.77
CA ALA A 623 14.04 3.40 -22.78
C ALA A 623 14.98 3.33 -21.56
N LEU A 624 14.41 3.13 -20.37
CA LEU A 624 15.17 2.97 -19.12
C LEU A 624 16.09 1.73 -19.14
N GLN A 625 15.61 0.61 -19.69
CA GLN A 625 16.39 -0.63 -19.84
C GLN A 625 17.61 -0.45 -20.75
N GLU A 626 17.47 0.37 -21.80
CA GLU A 626 18.54 0.69 -22.75
C GLU A 626 19.41 1.88 -22.32
N GLY A 627 19.10 2.52 -21.18
CA GLY A 627 19.79 3.74 -20.71
C GLY A 627 19.47 4.99 -21.55
N LEU A 628 18.40 4.95 -22.33
CA LEU A 628 17.90 6.03 -23.18
C LEU A 628 16.78 6.80 -22.47
N LYS A 629 16.54 8.04 -22.91
CA LYS A 629 15.46 8.88 -22.42
C LYS A 629 14.19 8.67 -23.28
N PRO A 630 13.00 8.51 -22.70
CA PRO A 630 11.77 8.34 -23.48
C PRO A 630 11.31 9.68 -24.07
N ALA A 631 10.88 9.66 -25.33
CA ALA A 631 10.22 10.78 -26.00
C ALA A 631 9.10 10.26 -26.90
N PHE A 632 8.08 11.08 -27.18
CA PHE A 632 6.97 10.71 -28.06
C PHE A 632 6.69 11.81 -29.07
N TRP A 633 6.68 11.46 -30.35
CA TRP A 633 6.57 12.38 -31.49
C TRP A 633 5.21 12.25 -32.17
N HIS A 634 4.58 13.34 -32.58
CA HIS A 634 3.23 13.37 -33.19
C HIS A 634 2.14 12.70 -32.34
N VAL A 635 2.07 13.01 -31.04
CA VAL A 635 1.01 12.48 -30.16
C VAL A 635 -0.22 13.38 -30.14
N GLY A 636 -1.40 12.77 -30.06
CA GLY A 636 -2.66 13.47 -29.95
C GLY A 636 -2.96 13.95 -28.52
N THR A 637 -4.10 14.61 -28.37
CA THR A 637 -4.63 15.06 -27.07
C THR A 637 -5.09 13.95 -26.10
N PRO A 638 -5.51 12.72 -26.52
CA PRO A 638 -6.10 11.74 -25.61
C PRO A 638 -5.20 11.27 -24.47
N PHE A 639 -3.89 11.14 -24.72
CA PHE A 639 -2.93 10.54 -23.78
C PHE A 639 -1.98 11.54 -23.13
N LEU A 640 -2.16 12.86 -23.35
CA LEU A 640 -1.30 13.91 -22.78
C LEU A 640 -1.13 13.80 -21.26
N ARG A 641 -2.20 13.43 -20.54
CA ARG A 641 -2.13 13.22 -19.08
C ARG A 641 -1.25 12.03 -18.69
N ILE A 642 -1.25 10.96 -19.49
CA ILE A 642 -0.43 9.78 -19.25
C ILE A 642 1.06 10.10 -19.51
N TYR A 643 1.34 10.92 -20.53
CA TYR A 643 2.69 11.40 -20.78
C TYR A 643 3.21 12.29 -19.62
N ASP A 644 2.36 13.15 -19.07
CA ASP A 644 2.66 13.95 -17.87
C ASP A 644 2.91 13.07 -16.63
N ASP A 645 2.10 12.03 -16.41
CA ASP A 645 2.28 11.05 -15.31
C ASP A 645 3.61 10.28 -15.40
N ILE A 646 4.15 10.13 -16.62
CA ILE A 646 5.46 9.52 -16.88
C ILE A 646 6.62 10.54 -16.69
N GLY A 647 6.32 11.80 -16.42
CA GLY A 647 7.29 12.88 -16.21
C GLY A 647 7.76 13.54 -17.50
N LEU A 648 6.93 13.52 -18.55
CA LEU A 648 7.20 14.19 -19.82
C LEU A 648 6.44 15.52 -19.93
N ASN A 649 7.14 16.55 -20.37
CA ASN A 649 6.56 17.83 -20.73
C ASN A 649 6.01 17.78 -22.16
N VAL A 650 4.96 18.55 -22.42
CA VAL A 650 4.30 18.65 -23.73
C VAL A 650 4.76 19.90 -24.47
N TRP A 651 5.14 19.74 -25.74
CA TRP A 651 5.46 20.82 -26.68
C TRP A 651 4.48 20.77 -27.86
N PRO A 652 3.71 21.83 -28.16
CA PRO A 652 2.81 21.84 -29.30
C PRO A 652 3.60 21.92 -30.62
N LEU A 653 3.37 20.99 -31.54
CA LEU A 653 4.05 20.94 -32.85
C LEU A 653 3.28 21.70 -33.93
N ASP A 654 1.97 21.47 -33.98
CA ASP A 654 1.05 22.07 -34.94
C ASP A 654 -0.32 22.35 -34.28
N GLU A 655 -0.75 23.62 -34.28
CA GLU A 655 -2.00 24.05 -33.64
C GLU A 655 -3.24 23.64 -34.44
N ALA A 656 -3.12 23.42 -35.75
CA ALA A 656 -4.24 23.06 -36.63
C ALA A 656 -4.65 21.58 -36.48
N GLU A 657 -3.67 20.68 -36.33
CA GLU A 657 -3.89 19.23 -36.20
C GLU A 657 -3.89 18.72 -34.75
N GLN A 658 -3.68 19.62 -33.77
CA GLN A 658 -3.57 19.29 -32.34
C GLN A 658 -2.49 18.24 -32.02
N LEU A 659 -1.39 18.25 -32.77
CA LEU A 659 -0.27 17.32 -32.60
C LEU A 659 0.78 17.90 -31.64
N ASN A 660 1.30 17.06 -30.76
CA ASN A 660 2.26 17.44 -29.73
C ASN A 660 3.50 16.55 -29.74
N PHE A 661 4.57 17.06 -29.14
CA PHE A 661 5.82 16.35 -28.85
C PHE A 661 6.01 16.27 -27.33
N CYS A 662 6.13 15.07 -26.79
CA CYS A 662 6.35 14.85 -25.36
C CYS A 662 7.82 14.50 -25.10
N TYR A 663 8.48 15.22 -24.19
CA TYR A 663 9.91 15.09 -23.90
C TYR A 663 10.23 15.19 -22.41
N PRO A 664 11.37 14.66 -21.93
CA PRO A 664 11.73 14.71 -20.50
C PRO A 664 11.99 16.14 -20.01
N ALA A 665 11.47 16.48 -18.83
CA ALA A 665 11.54 17.84 -18.28
C ALA A 665 12.98 18.38 -18.07
N GLU A 666 13.97 17.50 -17.91
CA GLU A 666 15.36 17.87 -17.63
C GLU A 666 16.16 18.32 -18.87
N ASP A 667 15.63 18.17 -20.09
CA ASP A 667 16.41 18.34 -21.34
C ASP A 667 15.79 19.29 -22.37
N ILE A 668 15.20 20.41 -21.96
CA ILE A 668 14.58 21.40 -22.88
C ILE A 668 15.52 21.80 -24.03
N ALA A 669 16.82 21.98 -23.76
CA ALA A 669 17.82 22.37 -24.77
C ALA A 669 18.16 21.26 -25.78
N LEU A 670 18.00 19.98 -25.41
CA LEU A 670 18.24 18.84 -26.28
C LEU A 670 16.98 18.51 -27.09
N ALA A 671 15.81 18.69 -26.47
CA ALA A 671 14.50 18.63 -27.12
C ALA A 671 14.34 19.71 -28.20
N SER A 672 14.75 20.96 -27.92
CA SER A 672 14.66 22.04 -28.92
C SER A 672 15.56 21.81 -30.15
N ARG A 673 16.77 21.26 -29.94
CA ARG A 673 17.64 20.83 -31.04
C ARG A 673 17.05 19.68 -31.84
N PHE A 674 16.45 18.70 -31.17
CA PHE A 674 15.78 17.57 -31.81
C PHE A 674 14.59 18.03 -32.69
N VAL A 675 13.75 18.94 -32.17
CA VAL A 675 12.65 19.54 -32.93
C VAL A 675 13.17 20.30 -34.15
N ALA A 676 14.28 21.04 -34.01
CA ALA A 676 14.90 21.77 -35.13
C ALA A 676 15.46 20.82 -36.22
N THR A 677 16.00 19.66 -35.85
CA THR A 677 16.47 18.66 -36.82
C THR A 677 15.30 17.99 -37.54
N TYR A 678 14.22 17.64 -36.84
CA TYR A 678 13.07 16.94 -37.44
C TYR A 678 12.13 17.86 -38.24
N LYS A 679 12.02 19.15 -37.90
CA LYS A 679 11.40 20.16 -38.78
C LYS A 679 12.31 20.57 -39.95
N GLY A 680 13.63 20.40 -39.80
CA GLY A 680 14.65 20.88 -40.73
C GLY A 680 14.94 19.98 -41.91
N ASP A 681 14.45 18.74 -41.93
CA ASP A 681 14.62 17.81 -43.07
C ASP A 681 13.87 18.26 -44.35
N ASP A 682 13.16 19.40 -44.31
CA ASP A 682 12.63 20.11 -45.50
C ASP A 682 13.55 21.23 -46.03
N VAL A 683 14.74 21.45 -45.45
CA VAL A 683 15.69 22.46 -45.93
C VAL A 683 16.99 21.78 -46.34
N LYS A 684 17.19 21.67 -47.66
CA LYS A 684 18.49 21.33 -48.27
C LYS A 684 19.60 22.20 -47.66
N PRO A 685 20.79 21.66 -47.37
CA PRO A 685 21.90 22.47 -46.93
C PRO A 685 22.38 23.33 -48.10
N GLU A 686 22.18 24.64 -48.01
CA GLU A 686 22.93 25.59 -48.84
C GLU A 686 24.39 25.54 -48.42
N VAL A 687 25.21 25.09 -49.35
CA VAL A 687 26.65 25.29 -49.37
C VAL A 687 26.90 26.79 -49.41
N SER A 688 27.58 27.35 -48.41
CA SER A 688 28.36 28.57 -48.62
C SER A 688 29.77 28.37 -48.11
N SER A 689 30.66 28.30 -49.09
CA SER A 689 32.10 28.51 -49.00
C SER A 689 32.39 29.98 -48.76
N SER A 690 33.04 30.34 -47.65
CA SER A 690 34.18 31.27 -47.58
C SER A 690 34.85 31.20 -46.22
#